data_AF-A0A6C1KWG2-F1
#
_entry.id   AF-A0A6C1KWG2-F1
#
_cell.length_a   1.000
_cell.length_b   1.000
_cell.length_c   1.000
_cell.angle_alpha   90.00
_cell.angle_beta   90.00
_cell.angle_gamma   90.00
#
_symmetry.space_group_name_H-M   'P 1'
#
loop_
_entity.id
_entity.type
_entity.pdbx_description
1 polymer ?
#
loop_
_entity_poly.entity_id
_entity_poly.type
_entity_poly.pdbx_seq_one_letter_code
_entity_poly.pdbx_strand_id
1 'polypeptide(L)'
;MTIERLEETLLWRQSLHARENDPHAKYRDRLRSSLLTMRDNVIPFVRNIHRDVLGLTVHDETHLDTLWDTASIIAGEEFELTPIEAFVFGASVLLHDTGMAVASYPGGLAELRETAIWRDAEAAAKSRRRPLSDAPLSSSEKQAILFLVLRKLHAEQAAKLIDFTFKRPNRDEAIPLLQDIGLKDALGETIGRIAHSHHWHNADLSGKLVPVAGTVPGFPTEWTINELKVACLLRCADAAHIDALRAPTMLFAISHVEDTSAEHWTFQNKLNAVTRQKDKLFYYAGQSFCADEAGSWWLAYDTMQMIDREIKLCNAILEETGASQFATIGVHGIDSPRLLSKSVRVDGWTPIGAEVKVSDPVHLARTLGGRNLYGLGAIAPVRELLQNAVDAVRARRAHQSRESDWGKIRLIIERPDSESPDVWLHVDDTGTGMSERVVTGPLIDFGKSFWSSTLLDEEFPGLRSNAPKLVGKFGIGFFSIFLLGDAVRVVTHRFDASESSAVVLSFDELTRRPLLRKTVTGELPLDYTTRVSVKLSDATLAQIEPQKAGAFRAPHYVSFVSLILHLVAAVDVDIEIIDRVHQQSHKHCGQWLASSPKDFLEEVCALQNPNGILQYIEAHQDRVRLITEEDGTVVGRAVLALPGLGDKSGFLVSVGGFSSQRVLLEKYRFNNEPPESGVFSGSHSIVGVVLGDTSDASRALASPTVSREAIARWAQEQDSLIAPERFTTLSRVAICHSLIKLGAESKLLPFGFLGGKFVTIDEFRHSIRDSIYIDIPIEHSDYKNSLSFRGMNNLTTPYFTSQLHPTVAVVHQLSNNADLLTEEERREIVDCGRKALSADQISRVIDNHELQYLCDLARNVWASDLAFSIERADLIAGNAFAGHLRSWVLRLRGSRR
;
A
#
# COMPACT_ATOMS: atom_id res chain seq x y z
N MET A 1 -15.61 43.96 -11.46
CA MET A 1 -15.86 44.74 -12.70
C MET A 1 -17.18 45.48 -12.52
N THR A 2 -17.41 46.65 -13.14
CA THR A 2 -18.76 47.27 -13.12
C THR A 2 -19.63 46.58 -14.18
N ILE A 3 -20.96 46.59 -14.01
CA ILE A 3 -21.90 46.05 -15.03
C ILE A 3 -21.62 46.70 -16.39
N GLU A 4 -21.31 48.00 -16.40
CA GLU A 4 -20.95 48.74 -17.61
C GLU A 4 -19.80 48.08 -18.39
N ARG A 5 -18.76 47.60 -17.70
CA ARG A 5 -17.61 46.96 -18.35
C ARG A 5 -17.92 45.53 -18.83
N LEU A 6 -18.82 44.81 -18.16
CA LEU A 6 -19.37 43.54 -18.66
C LEU A 6 -20.12 43.77 -19.99
N GLU A 7 -20.91 44.83 -20.06
CA GLU A 7 -21.69 45.17 -21.27
C GLU A 7 -20.84 45.63 -22.45
N GLU A 8 -19.58 46.03 -22.19
CA GLU A 8 -18.60 46.42 -23.21
C GLU A 8 -17.86 45.26 -23.86
N THR A 9 -17.94 44.05 -23.29
CA THR A 9 -17.26 42.86 -23.83
C THR A 9 -17.79 42.50 -25.23
N LEU A 10 -16.91 41.98 -26.10
CA LEU A 10 -17.24 41.67 -27.49
C LEU A 10 -18.46 40.76 -27.59
N LEU A 11 -18.44 39.63 -26.87
CA LEU A 11 -19.52 38.64 -26.91
C LEU A 11 -20.84 39.23 -26.42
N TRP A 12 -20.82 40.07 -25.37
CA TRP A 12 -22.03 40.73 -24.89
C TRP A 12 -22.57 41.74 -25.90
N ARG A 13 -21.70 42.59 -26.47
CA ARG A 13 -22.08 43.59 -27.49
C ARG A 13 -22.67 42.95 -28.73
N GLN A 14 -22.10 41.83 -29.16
CA GLN A 14 -22.61 41.09 -30.31
C GLN A 14 -23.94 40.38 -29.99
N SER A 15 -24.23 39.98 -28.75
CA SER A 15 -25.34 39.05 -28.46
C SER A 15 -26.45 39.58 -27.55
N LEU A 16 -26.19 40.41 -26.55
CA LEU A 16 -27.19 40.83 -25.53
C LEU A 16 -27.38 42.35 -25.44
N HIS A 17 -26.46 43.13 -25.99
CA HIS A 17 -26.57 44.59 -26.00
C HIS A 17 -27.77 45.06 -26.84
N ALA A 18 -28.40 46.15 -26.41
CA ALA A 18 -29.51 46.77 -27.15
C ALA A 18 -29.04 47.21 -28.54
N ARG A 19 -29.88 47.01 -29.56
CA ARG A 19 -29.59 47.44 -30.94
C ARG A 19 -30.67 48.40 -31.42
N GLU A 20 -30.28 49.39 -32.22
CA GLU A 20 -31.24 50.27 -32.86
C GLU A 20 -32.10 49.48 -33.85
N ASN A 21 -33.42 49.72 -33.83
CA ASN A 21 -34.40 49.07 -34.71
C ASN A 21 -34.42 47.52 -34.60
N ASP A 22 -34.12 46.95 -33.43
CA ASP A 22 -34.15 45.49 -33.22
C ASP A 22 -35.58 44.93 -33.18
N PRO A 23 -36.01 44.11 -34.16
CA PRO A 23 -37.34 43.48 -34.13
C PRO A 23 -37.50 42.51 -32.95
N HIS A 24 -36.39 42.08 -32.33
CA HIS A 24 -36.36 41.17 -31.20
C HIS A 24 -35.94 41.85 -29.88
N ALA A 25 -35.98 43.19 -29.80
CA ALA A 25 -35.57 43.97 -28.63
C ALA A 25 -36.17 43.43 -27.32
N LYS A 26 -37.48 43.18 -27.29
CA LYS A 26 -38.19 42.65 -26.11
C LYS A 26 -37.62 41.32 -25.62
N TYR A 27 -37.25 40.42 -26.53
CA TYR A 27 -36.70 39.11 -26.19
C TYR A 27 -35.29 39.23 -25.64
N ARG A 28 -34.46 40.09 -26.27
CA ARG A 28 -33.10 40.38 -25.81
C ARG A 28 -33.11 41.04 -24.42
N ASP A 29 -34.00 42.00 -24.21
CA ASP A 29 -34.17 42.69 -22.93
C ASP A 29 -34.62 41.72 -21.83
N ARG A 30 -35.49 40.76 -22.14
CA ARG A 30 -35.88 39.69 -21.21
C ARG A 30 -34.68 38.84 -20.80
N LEU A 31 -33.88 38.36 -21.75
CA LEU A 31 -32.67 37.57 -21.46
C LEU A 31 -31.67 38.37 -20.61
N ARG A 32 -31.38 39.62 -21.00
CA ARG A 32 -30.46 40.50 -20.27
C ARG A 32 -30.93 40.74 -18.83
N SER A 33 -32.20 41.12 -18.65
CA SER A 33 -32.75 41.42 -17.32
C SER A 33 -32.78 40.20 -16.42
N SER A 34 -33.14 39.03 -16.96
CA SER A 34 -33.14 37.76 -16.23
C SER A 34 -31.72 37.34 -15.83
N LEU A 35 -30.72 37.52 -16.69
CA LEU A 35 -29.33 37.21 -16.38
C LEU A 35 -28.76 38.11 -15.29
N LEU A 36 -29.01 39.42 -15.35
CA LEU A 36 -28.57 40.36 -14.32
C LEU A 36 -29.26 40.09 -12.97
N THR A 37 -30.55 39.76 -12.99
CA THR A 37 -31.29 39.36 -11.77
C THR A 37 -30.72 38.07 -11.17
N MET A 38 -30.39 37.09 -12.01
CA MET A 38 -29.75 35.85 -11.57
C MET A 38 -28.36 36.13 -10.98
N ARG A 39 -27.58 37.03 -11.60
CA ARG A 39 -26.28 37.47 -11.08
C ARG A 39 -26.41 38.01 -9.67
N ASP A 40 -27.36 38.90 -9.41
CA ASP A 40 -27.58 39.47 -8.08
C ASP A 40 -27.95 38.39 -7.03
N ASN A 41 -28.68 37.35 -7.43
CA ASN A 41 -29.01 36.23 -6.55
C ASN A 41 -27.84 35.28 -6.28
N VAL A 42 -26.87 35.19 -7.21
CA VAL A 42 -25.69 34.32 -7.11
C VAL A 42 -24.54 34.97 -6.33
N ILE A 43 -24.36 36.30 -6.42
CA ILE A 43 -23.29 37.05 -5.74
C ILE A 43 -23.11 36.68 -4.26
N PRO A 44 -24.18 36.56 -3.44
CA PRO A 44 -24.05 36.18 -2.03
C PRO A 44 -23.37 34.81 -1.82
N PHE A 45 -23.52 33.87 -2.75
CA PHE A 45 -22.89 32.56 -2.67
C PHE A 45 -21.40 32.65 -2.97
N VAL A 46 -21.03 33.23 -4.10
CA VAL A 46 -19.63 33.30 -4.54
C VAL A 46 -18.76 34.16 -3.61
N ARG A 47 -19.32 35.21 -3.00
CA ARG A 47 -18.63 35.98 -1.95
C ARG A 47 -18.37 35.18 -0.67
N ASN A 48 -19.17 34.15 -0.38
CA ASN A 48 -18.94 33.28 0.77
C ASN A 48 -17.81 32.26 0.52
N ILE A 49 -17.39 32.02 -0.73
CA ILE A 49 -16.31 31.06 -1.04
C ILE A 49 -15.04 31.41 -0.26
N HIS A 50 -14.65 32.68 -0.19
CA HIS A 50 -13.46 33.11 0.57
C HIS A 50 -13.56 32.86 2.07
N ARG A 51 -14.76 32.90 2.64
CA ARG A 51 -14.97 32.62 4.06
C ARG A 51 -14.93 31.12 4.33
N ASP A 52 -15.50 30.34 3.43
CA ASP A 52 -15.65 28.90 3.58
C ASP A 52 -14.36 28.15 3.21
N VAL A 53 -13.57 28.70 2.28
CA VAL A 53 -12.30 28.14 1.78
C VAL A 53 -11.18 29.16 1.97
N LEU A 54 -10.52 29.09 3.12
CA LEU A 54 -9.41 29.97 3.45
C LEU A 54 -8.22 29.73 2.51
N GLY A 55 -7.61 30.82 2.04
CA GLY A 55 -6.42 30.77 1.18
C GLY A 55 -6.68 30.52 -0.30
N LEU A 56 -7.92 30.22 -0.72
CA LEU A 56 -8.25 30.14 -2.15
C LEU A 56 -8.18 31.53 -2.80
N THR A 57 -7.73 31.59 -4.05
CA THR A 57 -7.68 32.81 -4.87
C THR A 57 -9.10 33.35 -5.12
N VAL A 58 -9.24 34.51 -5.74
CA VAL A 58 -10.53 35.21 -5.88
C VAL A 58 -11.49 34.49 -6.82
N HIS A 59 -12.64 34.05 -6.28
CA HIS A 59 -13.75 33.40 -7.00
C HIS A 59 -15.07 34.18 -6.82
N ASP A 60 -15.00 35.49 -6.56
CA ASP A 60 -16.20 36.34 -6.37
C ASP A 60 -16.73 36.90 -7.70
N GLU A 61 -17.64 37.89 -7.64
CA GLU A 61 -18.22 38.50 -8.85
C GLU A 61 -17.19 39.08 -9.83
N THR A 62 -16.02 39.50 -9.34
CA THR A 62 -14.98 40.05 -10.19
C THR A 62 -14.42 38.98 -11.13
N HIS A 63 -14.32 37.73 -10.65
CA HIS A 63 -13.93 36.61 -11.48
C HIS A 63 -15.00 36.28 -12.51
N LEU A 64 -16.26 36.15 -12.09
CA LEU A 64 -17.38 35.80 -12.97
C LEU A 64 -17.53 36.80 -14.13
N ASP A 65 -17.44 38.10 -13.84
CA ASP A 65 -17.56 39.13 -14.87
C ASP A 65 -16.36 39.10 -15.85
N THR A 66 -15.15 38.84 -15.33
CA THR A 66 -13.94 38.80 -16.15
C THR A 66 -13.93 37.61 -17.11
N LEU A 67 -14.70 36.54 -16.83
CA LEU A 67 -14.85 35.43 -17.78
C LEU A 67 -15.46 35.85 -19.11
N TRP A 68 -16.27 36.92 -19.15
CA TRP A 68 -16.75 37.49 -20.42
C TRP A 68 -15.65 38.17 -21.23
N ASP A 69 -14.73 38.87 -20.56
CA ASP A 69 -13.54 39.47 -21.18
C ASP A 69 -12.63 38.36 -21.73
N THR A 70 -12.30 37.37 -20.90
CA THR A 70 -11.42 36.25 -21.29
C THR A 70 -12.03 35.41 -22.40
N ALA A 71 -13.33 35.09 -22.33
CA ALA A 71 -14.04 34.39 -23.39
C ALA A 71 -14.03 35.17 -24.70
N SER A 72 -14.24 36.50 -24.63
CA SER A 72 -14.17 37.38 -25.81
C SER A 72 -12.78 37.36 -26.46
N ILE A 73 -11.72 37.36 -25.66
CA ILE A 73 -10.33 37.27 -26.15
C ILE A 73 -10.09 35.94 -26.87
N ILE A 74 -10.55 34.84 -26.29
CA ILE A 74 -10.38 33.48 -26.82
C ILE A 74 -11.16 33.30 -28.13
N ALA A 75 -12.45 33.63 -28.08
CA ALA A 75 -13.40 33.49 -29.17
C ALA A 75 -12.99 34.30 -30.41
N GLY A 76 -12.65 35.58 -30.22
CA GLY A 76 -12.35 36.51 -31.31
C GLY A 76 -13.60 37.01 -32.06
N GLU A 77 -13.40 37.92 -33.01
CA GLU A 77 -14.48 38.68 -33.66
C GLU A 77 -15.41 37.82 -34.53
N GLU A 78 -14.89 36.73 -35.10
CA GLU A 78 -15.63 35.84 -36.01
C GLU A 78 -16.45 34.76 -35.27
N PHE A 79 -16.27 34.63 -33.96
CA PHE A 79 -17.02 33.68 -33.15
C PHE A 79 -18.27 34.35 -32.58
N GLU A 80 -19.41 34.11 -33.23
CA GLU A 80 -20.68 34.70 -32.83
C GLU A 80 -21.43 33.79 -31.85
N LEU A 81 -22.15 34.37 -30.88
CA LEU A 81 -23.13 33.66 -30.08
C LEU A 81 -24.54 34.13 -30.44
N THR A 82 -25.49 33.20 -30.55
CA THR A 82 -26.90 33.61 -30.54
C THR A 82 -27.24 34.24 -29.19
N PRO A 83 -28.28 35.10 -29.10
CA PRO A 83 -28.62 35.74 -27.83
C PRO A 83 -28.97 34.74 -26.72
N ILE A 84 -29.53 33.58 -27.10
CA ILE A 84 -29.82 32.51 -26.15
C ILE A 84 -28.56 31.73 -25.74
N GLU A 85 -27.62 31.50 -26.66
CA GLU A 85 -26.31 30.92 -26.32
C GLU A 85 -25.55 31.83 -25.35
N ALA A 86 -25.59 33.15 -25.56
CA ALA A 86 -24.98 34.12 -24.68
C ALA A 86 -25.64 34.17 -23.30
N PHE A 87 -26.98 34.05 -23.24
CA PHE A 87 -27.69 33.91 -21.96
C PHE A 87 -27.27 32.62 -21.22
N VAL A 88 -27.22 31.49 -21.93
CA VAL A 88 -26.81 30.20 -21.37
C VAL A 88 -25.35 30.24 -20.92
N PHE A 89 -24.45 30.83 -21.71
CA PHE A 89 -23.05 31.07 -21.35
C PHE A 89 -22.95 31.87 -20.04
N GLY A 90 -23.63 33.03 -19.98
CA GLY A 90 -23.65 33.88 -18.80
C GLY A 90 -24.19 33.17 -17.56
N ALA A 91 -25.32 32.48 -17.69
CA ALA A 91 -25.90 31.75 -16.57
C ALA A 91 -25.02 30.58 -16.10
N SER A 92 -24.33 29.92 -17.03
CA SER A 92 -23.39 28.84 -16.70
C SER A 92 -22.14 29.38 -16.01
N VAL A 93 -21.61 30.52 -16.48
CA VAL A 93 -20.55 31.28 -15.80
C VAL A 93 -20.95 31.60 -14.36
N LEU A 94 -22.18 32.07 -14.12
CA LEU A 94 -22.62 32.35 -12.75
C LEU A 94 -22.60 31.10 -11.87
N LEU A 95 -22.97 29.93 -12.39
CA LEU A 95 -23.12 28.72 -11.58
C LEU A 95 -21.84 27.89 -11.40
N HIS A 96 -20.89 27.91 -12.34
CA HIS A 96 -19.80 26.92 -12.40
C HIS A 96 -19.03 26.75 -11.08
N ASP A 97 -18.67 27.87 -10.45
CA ASP A 97 -17.96 27.93 -9.17
C ASP A 97 -18.88 28.07 -7.95
N THR A 98 -20.18 28.32 -8.15
CA THR A 98 -21.10 28.56 -7.02
C THR A 98 -21.14 27.36 -6.07
N GLY A 99 -20.94 26.14 -6.57
CA GLY A 99 -20.83 24.93 -5.75
C GLY A 99 -19.66 24.92 -4.75
N MET A 100 -18.70 25.84 -4.86
CA MET A 100 -17.57 25.97 -3.91
C MET A 100 -17.98 26.62 -2.58
N ALA A 101 -19.19 27.15 -2.44
CA ALA A 101 -19.69 27.70 -1.18
C ALA A 101 -20.44 26.63 -0.38
N VAL A 102 -20.28 26.61 0.95
CA VAL A 102 -21.05 25.69 1.83
C VAL A 102 -22.54 26.00 1.75
N ALA A 103 -22.91 27.26 1.52
CA ALA A 103 -24.29 27.70 1.34
C ALA A 103 -25.00 27.06 0.13
N SER A 104 -24.23 26.50 -0.81
CA SER A 104 -24.75 25.79 -1.99
C SER A 104 -25.28 24.39 -1.67
N TYR A 105 -25.10 23.92 -0.43
CA TYR A 105 -25.57 22.64 0.07
C TYR A 105 -26.71 22.87 1.08
N PRO A 106 -27.94 22.35 0.86
CA PRO A 106 -29.07 22.59 1.74
C PRO A 106 -28.84 22.21 3.20
N GLY A 107 -28.09 21.13 3.48
CA GLY A 107 -27.69 20.73 4.83
C GLY A 107 -26.35 21.33 5.30
N GLY A 108 -25.76 22.22 4.50
CA GLY A 108 -24.51 22.92 4.78
C GLY A 108 -23.36 21.97 5.11
N LEU A 109 -22.53 22.35 6.09
CA LEU A 109 -21.38 21.55 6.50
C LEU A 109 -21.75 20.17 7.05
N ALA A 110 -22.96 20.00 7.59
CA ALA A 110 -23.41 18.71 8.12
C ALA A 110 -23.60 17.70 6.98
N GLU A 111 -24.22 18.12 5.87
CA GLU A 111 -24.37 17.30 4.65
C GLU A 111 -23.00 16.88 4.08
N LEU A 112 -22.06 17.84 3.99
CA LEU A 112 -20.72 17.57 3.47
C LEU A 112 -19.97 16.51 4.30
N ARG A 113 -20.12 16.51 5.62
CA ARG A 113 -19.46 15.55 6.53
C ARG A 113 -19.91 14.11 6.36
N GLU A 114 -21.15 13.90 5.91
CA GLU A 114 -21.71 12.56 5.68
C GLU A 114 -21.25 11.95 4.34
N THR A 115 -20.69 12.78 3.44
CA THR A 115 -20.23 12.31 2.12
C THR A 115 -19.07 11.31 2.25
N ALA A 116 -19.01 10.36 1.31
CA ALA A 116 -17.89 9.41 1.25
C ALA A 116 -16.54 10.12 1.04
N ILE A 117 -16.54 11.20 0.25
CA ILE A 117 -15.35 12.01 -0.04
C ILE A 117 -14.80 12.63 1.25
N TRP A 118 -15.66 13.15 2.13
CA TRP A 118 -15.22 13.70 3.42
C TRP A 118 -14.57 12.62 4.30
N ARG A 119 -15.22 11.46 4.43
CA ARG A 119 -14.70 10.35 5.24
C ARG A 119 -13.35 9.85 4.72
N ASP A 120 -13.18 9.75 3.41
CA ASP A 120 -11.92 9.36 2.79
C ASP A 120 -10.81 10.40 3.00
N ALA A 121 -11.14 11.70 2.88
CA ALA A 121 -10.21 12.79 3.12
C ALA A 121 -9.75 12.83 4.60
N GLU A 122 -10.66 12.57 5.54
CA GLU A 122 -10.34 12.45 6.96
C GLU A 122 -9.45 11.23 7.25
N ALA A 123 -9.75 10.07 6.66
CA ALA A 123 -8.91 8.88 6.77
C ALA A 123 -7.50 9.12 6.20
N ALA A 124 -7.40 9.79 5.05
CA ALA A 124 -6.13 10.18 4.44
C ALA A 124 -5.32 11.10 5.35
N ALA A 125 -5.94 12.13 5.93
CA ALA A 125 -5.27 13.06 6.83
C ALA A 125 -4.71 12.35 8.07
N LYS A 126 -5.51 11.48 8.71
CA LYS A 126 -5.06 10.68 9.87
C LYS A 126 -3.90 9.74 9.52
N SER A 127 -3.94 9.12 8.33
CA SER A 127 -2.88 8.20 7.87
C SER A 127 -1.52 8.86 7.65
N ARG A 128 -1.48 10.17 7.44
CA ARG A 128 -0.23 10.94 7.20
C ARG A 128 0.47 11.34 8.49
N ARG A 129 -0.19 11.27 9.66
CA ARG A 129 0.40 11.62 10.95
C ARG A 129 1.50 10.61 11.33
N ARG A 130 2.62 11.11 11.83
CA ARG A 130 3.73 10.31 12.37
C ARG A 130 4.10 10.79 13.78
N PRO A 131 3.91 9.98 14.84
CA PRO A 131 3.28 8.64 14.84
C PRO A 131 1.80 8.69 14.46
N LEU A 132 1.24 7.54 14.06
CA LEU A 132 -0.20 7.42 13.83
C LEU A 132 -0.95 7.81 15.11
N SER A 133 -1.97 8.65 14.97
CA SER A 133 -2.72 9.20 16.12
C SER A 133 -4.17 9.42 15.74
N ASP A 134 -5.06 8.87 16.58
CA ASP A 134 -6.50 9.04 16.50
C ASP A 134 -7.00 10.33 17.16
N ALA A 135 -6.09 11.25 17.52
CA ALA A 135 -6.46 12.56 18.03
C ALA A 135 -7.41 13.29 17.06
N PRO A 136 -8.32 14.16 17.54
CA PRO A 136 -9.17 14.95 16.67
C PRO A 136 -8.39 15.74 15.61
N LEU A 137 -9.00 15.94 14.44
CA LEU A 137 -8.43 16.81 13.40
C LEU A 137 -8.31 18.26 13.92
N SER A 138 -7.15 18.86 13.68
CA SER A 138 -6.90 20.29 13.90
C SER A 138 -7.78 21.15 13.00
N SER A 139 -7.89 22.44 13.33
CA SER A 139 -8.66 23.37 12.51
C SER A 139 -8.12 23.51 11.08
N SER A 140 -6.78 23.49 10.91
CA SER A 140 -6.14 23.53 9.58
C SER A 140 -6.45 22.27 8.77
N GLU A 141 -6.36 21.08 9.38
CA GLU A 141 -6.72 19.82 8.69
C GLU A 141 -8.19 19.81 8.26
N LYS A 142 -9.11 20.31 9.09
CA LYS A 142 -10.54 20.42 8.75
C LYS A 142 -10.78 21.38 7.58
N GLN A 143 -10.06 22.51 7.53
CA GLN A 143 -10.14 23.46 6.43
C GLN A 143 -9.60 22.87 5.13
N ALA A 144 -8.47 22.16 5.18
CA ALA A 144 -7.93 21.46 4.02
C ALA A 144 -8.88 20.37 3.49
N ILE A 145 -9.53 19.61 4.38
CA ILE A 145 -10.56 18.63 4.02
C ILE A 145 -11.77 19.32 3.39
N LEU A 146 -12.27 20.39 4.00
CA LEU A 146 -13.42 21.14 3.47
C LEU A 146 -13.12 21.65 2.06
N PHE A 147 -11.95 22.25 1.83
CA PHE A 147 -11.53 22.70 0.51
C PHE A 147 -11.50 21.55 -0.50
N LEU A 148 -10.89 20.42 -0.14
CA LEU A 148 -10.81 19.25 -1.01
C LEU A 148 -12.20 18.73 -1.38
N VAL A 149 -13.12 18.64 -0.42
CA VAL A 149 -14.48 18.14 -0.60
C VAL A 149 -15.28 19.07 -1.50
N LEU A 150 -15.26 20.38 -1.24
CA LEU A 150 -15.92 21.37 -2.09
C LEU A 150 -15.36 21.34 -3.51
N ARG A 151 -14.04 21.32 -3.66
CA ARG A 151 -13.38 21.22 -4.97
C ARG A 151 -13.76 19.96 -5.74
N LYS A 152 -14.02 18.83 -5.08
CA LYS A 152 -14.48 17.61 -5.77
C LYS A 152 -15.97 17.65 -6.14
N LEU A 153 -16.81 18.34 -5.36
CA LEU A 153 -18.26 18.32 -5.53
C LEU A 153 -18.83 19.54 -6.28
N HIS A 154 -18.12 20.67 -6.34
CA HIS A 154 -18.69 21.95 -6.78
C HIS A 154 -19.30 21.90 -8.18
N ALA A 155 -18.62 21.29 -9.15
CA ALA A 155 -19.10 21.25 -10.52
C ALA A 155 -20.39 20.40 -10.66
N GLU A 156 -20.47 19.26 -9.96
CA GLU A 156 -21.69 18.46 -9.93
C GLU A 156 -22.81 19.21 -9.19
N GLN A 157 -22.46 19.91 -8.11
CA GLN A 157 -23.41 20.71 -7.34
C GLN A 157 -23.94 21.89 -8.16
N ALA A 158 -23.10 22.53 -8.98
CA ALA A 158 -23.48 23.60 -9.89
C ALA A 158 -24.60 23.18 -10.85
N ALA A 159 -24.62 21.91 -11.26
CA ALA A 159 -25.68 21.35 -12.10
C ALA A 159 -27.06 21.39 -11.43
N LYS A 160 -27.10 21.17 -10.10
CA LYS A 160 -28.32 21.03 -9.31
C LYS A 160 -28.84 22.38 -8.80
N LEU A 161 -27.95 23.36 -8.65
CA LEU A 161 -28.25 24.66 -8.04
C LEU A 161 -29.35 25.43 -8.75
N ILE A 162 -29.44 25.32 -10.08
CA ILE A 162 -30.47 26.02 -10.86
C ILE A 162 -31.90 25.61 -10.47
N ASP A 163 -32.07 24.37 -9.98
CA ASP A 163 -33.36 23.82 -9.56
C ASP A 163 -33.68 24.08 -8.09
N PHE A 164 -32.69 24.53 -7.31
CA PHE A 164 -32.90 24.83 -5.91
C PHE A 164 -33.71 26.11 -5.72
N THR A 165 -34.53 26.08 -4.66
CA THR A 165 -35.22 27.27 -4.17
C THR A 165 -34.85 27.48 -2.73
N PHE A 166 -34.50 28.73 -2.40
CA PHE A 166 -34.05 29.10 -1.08
C PHE A 166 -35.20 29.72 -0.30
N LYS A 167 -35.44 29.24 0.92
CA LYS A 167 -36.49 29.80 1.78
C LYS A 167 -35.98 31.00 2.54
N ARG A 168 -36.75 32.08 2.52
CA ARG A 168 -36.50 33.22 3.41
C ARG A 168 -36.80 32.81 4.87
N PRO A 169 -35.94 33.10 5.85
CA PRO A 169 -36.24 32.83 7.24
C PRO A 169 -37.58 33.46 7.66
N ASN A 170 -38.42 32.68 8.34
CA ASN A 170 -39.73 33.10 8.85
C ASN A 170 -40.78 33.49 7.78
N ARG A 171 -40.57 33.13 6.50
CA ARG A 171 -41.59 33.24 5.44
C ARG A 171 -41.57 32.01 4.55
N ASP A 172 -42.72 31.60 4.03
CA ASP A 172 -42.81 30.45 3.11
C ASP A 172 -42.56 30.85 1.64
N GLU A 173 -41.76 31.89 1.44
CA GLU A 173 -41.38 32.40 0.12
C GLU A 173 -40.16 31.64 -0.39
N ALA A 174 -40.31 30.99 -1.55
CA ALA A 174 -39.26 30.26 -2.24
C ALA A 174 -38.58 31.17 -3.27
N ILE A 175 -37.28 31.38 -3.11
CA ILE A 175 -36.46 32.27 -3.95
C ILE A 175 -35.60 31.39 -4.87
N PRO A 176 -35.95 31.24 -6.16
CA PRO A 176 -35.07 30.60 -7.14
C PRO A 176 -33.91 31.51 -7.54
N LEU A 177 -32.78 30.93 -7.97
CA LEU A 177 -31.67 31.71 -8.52
C LEU A 177 -32.08 32.40 -9.83
N LEU A 178 -32.69 31.66 -10.75
CA LEU A 178 -33.30 32.18 -11.97
C LEU A 178 -34.81 32.40 -11.76
N GLN A 179 -35.21 33.67 -11.65
CA GLN A 179 -36.60 34.05 -11.33
C GLN A 179 -37.58 33.89 -12.49
N ASP A 180 -37.10 33.96 -13.73
CA ASP A 180 -37.93 33.69 -14.90
C ASP A 180 -38.17 32.19 -15.03
N ILE A 181 -39.30 31.73 -14.49
CA ILE A 181 -39.69 30.31 -14.45
C ILE A 181 -39.72 29.70 -15.86
N GLY A 182 -40.16 30.46 -16.87
CA GLY A 182 -40.21 29.96 -18.25
C GLY A 182 -38.81 29.72 -18.83
N LEU A 183 -37.84 30.58 -18.52
CA LEU A 183 -36.45 30.35 -18.90
C LEU A 183 -35.81 29.24 -18.06
N LYS A 184 -36.10 29.17 -16.77
CA LYS A 184 -35.61 28.12 -15.87
C LYS A 184 -36.07 26.74 -16.33
N ASP A 185 -37.36 26.55 -16.61
CA ASP A 185 -37.89 25.25 -17.01
C ASP A 185 -37.37 24.82 -18.39
N ALA A 186 -37.10 25.78 -19.29
CA ALA A 186 -36.65 25.48 -20.64
C ALA A 186 -35.12 25.33 -20.78
N LEU A 187 -34.32 26.03 -19.97
CA LEU A 187 -32.86 26.10 -20.10
C LEU A 187 -32.10 25.64 -18.87
N GLY A 188 -32.76 25.42 -17.74
CA GLY A 188 -32.10 25.13 -16.46
C GLY A 188 -31.20 23.90 -16.55
N GLU A 189 -31.71 22.80 -17.11
CA GLU A 189 -30.93 21.57 -17.30
C GLU A 189 -29.69 21.80 -18.18
N THR A 190 -29.83 22.54 -19.30
CA THR A 190 -28.72 22.88 -20.19
C THR A 190 -27.67 23.76 -19.49
N ILE A 191 -28.10 24.80 -18.76
CA ILE A 191 -27.21 25.67 -17.99
C ILE A 191 -26.44 24.86 -16.94
N GLY A 192 -27.14 24.03 -16.16
CA GLY A 192 -26.52 23.19 -15.14
C GLY A 192 -25.55 22.17 -15.74
N ARG A 193 -25.92 21.53 -16.86
CA ARG A 193 -25.08 20.56 -17.56
C ARG A 193 -23.80 21.21 -18.11
N ILE A 194 -23.90 22.39 -18.72
CA ILE A 194 -22.74 23.16 -19.21
C ILE A 194 -21.86 23.61 -18.05
N ALA A 195 -22.44 24.14 -16.98
CA ALA A 195 -21.67 24.52 -15.78
C ALA A 195 -20.90 23.32 -15.19
N HIS A 196 -21.54 22.15 -15.07
CA HIS A 196 -20.88 20.92 -14.61
C HIS A 196 -19.77 20.45 -15.56
N SER A 197 -19.96 20.66 -16.87
CA SER A 197 -19.03 20.16 -17.88
C SER A 197 -17.62 20.70 -17.74
N HIS A 198 -17.37 21.80 -17.01
CA HIS A 198 -16.01 22.34 -16.86
C HIS A 198 -15.03 21.44 -16.10
N HIS A 199 -15.56 20.46 -15.36
CA HIS A 199 -14.77 19.45 -14.64
C HIS A 199 -14.81 18.06 -15.30
N TRP A 200 -15.52 17.90 -16.42
CA TRP A 200 -15.54 16.64 -17.15
C TRP A 200 -14.23 16.38 -17.88
N HIS A 201 -13.95 15.11 -18.13
CA HIS A 201 -12.90 14.73 -19.06
C HIS A 201 -13.30 15.11 -20.49
N ASN A 202 -12.35 15.58 -21.30
CA ASN A 202 -12.65 16.08 -22.66
C ASN A 202 -13.34 15.04 -23.55
N ALA A 203 -13.04 13.75 -23.35
CA ALA A 203 -13.69 12.63 -24.07
C ALA A 203 -15.20 12.50 -23.80
N ASP A 204 -15.70 13.04 -22.68
CA ASP A 204 -17.12 12.94 -22.31
C ASP A 204 -17.98 14.01 -22.98
N LEU A 205 -17.38 15.10 -23.47
CA LEU A 205 -18.11 16.28 -23.97
C LEU A 205 -19.01 15.91 -25.16
N SER A 206 -18.42 15.35 -26.23
CA SER A 206 -19.14 15.02 -27.46
C SER A 206 -20.25 13.97 -27.28
N GLY A 207 -20.18 13.14 -26.24
CA GLY A 207 -21.17 12.11 -25.95
C GLY A 207 -22.33 12.57 -25.06
N LYS A 208 -22.15 13.67 -24.31
CA LYS A 208 -23.12 14.13 -23.29
C LYS A 208 -23.75 15.50 -23.60
N LEU A 209 -23.13 16.30 -24.46
CA LEU A 209 -23.63 17.63 -24.83
C LEU A 209 -24.22 17.62 -26.24
N VAL A 210 -25.28 18.40 -26.43
CA VAL A 210 -26.02 18.45 -27.70
C VAL A 210 -25.42 19.49 -28.65
N PRO A 211 -25.01 19.11 -29.88
CA PRO A 211 -24.41 20.06 -30.83
C PRO A 211 -25.38 21.13 -31.34
N VAL A 212 -26.68 20.84 -31.47
CA VAL A 212 -27.70 21.84 -31.83
C VAL A 212 -29.04 21.47 -31.18
N ALA A 213 -29.57 22.38 -30.36
CA ALA A 213 -30.91 22.34 -29.81
C ALA A 213 -31.74 23.53 -30.32
N GLY A 214 -33.07 23.32 -30.43
CA GLY A 214 -34.01 24.38 -30.79
C GLY A 214 -34.10 25.47 -29.71
N THR A 215 -34.66 26.62 -30.08
CA THR A 215 -34.83 27.74 -29.14
C THR A 215 -35.97 27.51 -28.13
N VAL A 216 -36.07 28.37 -27.12
CA VAL A 216 -37.16 28.37 -26.14
C VAL A 216 -38.48 28.81 -26.80
N PRO A 217 -39.62 28.16 -26.52
CA PRO A 217 -40.91 28.56 -27.09
C PRO A 217 -41.19 30.06 -26.95
N GLY A 218 -41.49 30.71 -28.08
CA GLY A 218 -41.77 32.14 -28.17
C GLY A 218 -40.56 33.03 -28.50
N PHE A 219 -39.34 32.48 -28.51
CA PHE A 219 -38.15 33.17 -29.03
C PHE A 219 -37.99 32.96 -30.55
N PRO A 220 -37.18 33.80 -31.23
CA PRO A 220 -36.88 33.63 -32.65
C PRO A 220 -36.22 32.27 -32.95
N THR A 221 -36.72 31.56 -33.96
CA THR A 221 -36.34 30.17 -34.26
C THR A 221 -34.87 29.99 -34.60
N GLU A 222 -34.23 31.05 -35.10
CA GLU A 222 -32.81 31.09 -35.44
C GLU A 222 -31.88 31.26 -34.23
N TRP A 223 -32.43 31.56 -33.04
CA TRP A 223 -31.66 31.58 -31.79
C TRP A 223 -31.54 30.16 -31.25
N THR A 224 -30.83 29.30 -31.98
CA THR A 224 -30.50 27.92 -31.57
C THR A 224 -29.41 27.92 -30.50
N ILE A 225 -29.24 26.76 -29.84
CA ILE A 225 -28.22 26.55 -28.80
C ILE A 225 -27.30 25.43 -29.25
N ASN A 226 -25.99 25.70 -29.33
CA ASN A 226 -24.97 24.66 -29.39
C ASN A 226 -24.31 24.49 -28.02
N GLU A 227 -24.64 23.41 -27.31
CA GLU A 227 -24.13 23.19 -25.95
C GLU A 227 -22.61 22.96 -25.92
N LEU A 228 -22.07 22.26 -26.92
CA LEU A 228 -20.64 22.00 -27.04
C LEU A 228 -19.85 23.30 -27.21
N LYS A 229 -20.35 24.20 -28.07
CA LYS A 229 -19.77 25.51 -28.31
C LYS A 229 -19.71 26.35 -27.05
N VAL A 230 -20.80 26.41 -26.30
CA VAL A 230 -20.87 27.18 -25.04
C VAL A 230 -20.00 26.53 -23.95
N ALA A 231 -20.00 25.21 -23.83
CA ALA A 231 -19.19 24.47 -22.86
C ALA A 231 -17.69 24.64 -23.13
N CYS A 232 -17.25 24.48 -24.38
CA CYS A 232 -15.85 24.69 -24.77
C CYS A 232 -15.39 26.12 -24.44
N LEU A 233 -16.26 27.12 -24.69
CA LEU A 233 -15.93 28.51 -24.41
C LEU A 233 -15.79 28.77 -22.90
N LEU A 234 -16.72 28.28 -22.09
CA LEU A 234 -16.65 28.38 -20.62
C LEU A 234 -15.37 27.74 -20.08
N ARG A 235 -15.07 26.51 -20.51
CA ARG A 235 -13.88 25.75 -20.10
C ARG A 235 -12.59 26.49 -20.36
N CYS A 236 -12.41 26.98 -21.59
CA CYS A 236 -11.21 27.71 -21.97
C CYS A 236 -11.12 29.07 -21.25
N ALA A 237 -12.24 29.78 -21.07
CA ALA A 237 -12.26 31.08 -20.41
C ALA A 237 -11.93 30.97 -18.92
N ASP A 238 -12.52 30.00 -18.22
CA ASP A 238 -12.24 29.72 -16.82
C ASP A 238 -10.75 29.36 -16.63
N ALA A 239 -10.26 28.38 -17.40
CA ALA A 239 -8.87 27.95 -17.32
C ALA A 239 -7.87 29.09 -17.58
N ALA A 240 -8.17 30.00 -18.52
CA ALA A 240 -7.26 31.07 -18.92
C ALA A 240 -7.26 32.30 -17.98
N HIS A 241 -8.22 32.43 -17.06
CA HIS A 241 -8.26 33.58 -16.15
C HIS A 241 -7.35 33.34 -14.93
N ILE A 242 -6.07 33.65 -15.09
CA ILE A 242 -5.01 33.42 -14.08
C ILE A 242 -4.20 34.66 -13.71
N ASP A 243 -4.75 35.86 -13.90
CA ASP A 243 -4.05 37.13 -13.66
C ASP A 243 -4.28 37.70 -12.25
N ALA A 244 -3.74 38.90 -11.99
CA ALA A 244 -3.76 39.55 -10.69
C ALA A 244 -5.17 39.88 -10.15
N LEU A 245 -6.24 39.83 -10.96
CA LEU A 245 -7.61 39.92 -10.46
C LEU A 245 -8.01 38.70 -9.62
N ARG A 246 -7.39 37.55 -9.88
CA ARG A 246 -7.52 36.35 -9.03
C ARG A 246 -6.71 36.44 -7.75
N ALA A 247 -5.69 37.30 -7.68
CA ALA A 247 -4.88 37.49 -6.49
C ALA A 247 -4.55 38.98 -6.27
N PRO A 248 -5.53 39.82 -5.88
CA PRO A 248 -5.30 41.26 -5.72
C PRO A 248 -4.26 41.57 -4.64
N THR A 249 -3.33 42.48 -4.92
CA THR A 249 -2.14 42.73 -4.07
C THR A 249 -2.47 43.03 -2.62
N MET A 250 -3.43 43.92 -2.36
CA MET A 250 -3.79 44.26 -0.98
C MET A 250 -4.45 43.09 -0.25
N LEU A 251 -5.28 42.31 -0.94
CA LEU A 251 -5.91 41.13 -0.37
C LEU A 251 -4.85 40.05 -0.07
N PHE A 252 -3.90 39.86 -0.98
CA PHE A 252 -2.79 38.93 -0.77
C PHE A 252 -1.96 39.30 0.47
N ALA A 253 -1.64 40.58 0.63
CA ALA A 253 -0.84 41.10 1.75
C ALA A 253 -1.49 40.89 3.14
N ILE A 254 -2.83 40.82 3.22
CA ILE A 254 -3.55 40.67 4.49
C ILE A 254 -4.02 39.24 4.78
N SER A 255 -4.07 38.36 3.76
CA SER A 255 -4.73 37.04 3.86
C SER A 255 -3.87 35.93 4.49
N HIS A 256 -2.57 36.16 4.73
CA HIS A 256 -1.64 35.18 5.34
C HIS A 256 -1.80 33.76 4.76
N VAL A 257 -1.62 33.62 3.44
CA VAL A 257 -1.85 32.38 2.71
C VAL A 257 -0.70 31.38 2.96
N GLU A 258 -1.03 30.14 3.35
CA GLU A 258 -0.04 29.09 3.66
C GLU A 258 0.38 28.26 2.41
N ASP A 259 1.61 27.74 2.47
CA ASP A 259 2.35 26.87 1.54
C ASP A 259 1.78 26.70 0.12
N THR A 260 0.89 25.73 -0.11
CA THR A 260 0.45 25.37 -1.47
C THR A 260 -0.42 26.44 -2.13
N SER A 261 -1.20 27.16 -1.33
CA SER A 261 -2.01 28.27 -1.85
C SER A 261 -1.15 29.50 -2.09
N ALA A 262 -0.07 29.70 -1.32
CA ALA A 262 0.82 30.84 -1.47
C ALA A 262 1.48 30.89 -2.86
N GLU A 263 1.82 29.72 -3.44
CA GLU A 263 2.36 29.66 -4.80
C GLU A 263 1.35 30.14 -5.84
N HIS A 264 0.08 29.72 -5.73
CA HIS A 264 -1.01 30.18 -6.60
C HIS A 264 -1.19 31.70 -6.52
N TRP A 265 -1.26 32.24 -5.30
CA TRP A 265 -1.39 33.68 -5.10
C TRP A 265 -0.20 34.46 -5.65
N THR A 266 1.02 33.99 -5.40
CA THR A 266 2.26 34.66 -5.83
C THR A 266 2.31 34.79 -7.34
N PHE A 267 2.05 33.69 -8.09
CA PHE A 267 2.14 33.79 -9.54
C PHE A 267 0.99 34.61 -10.13
N GLN A 268 -0.25 34.40 -9.68
CA GLN A 268 -1.41 35.13 -10.22
C GLN A 268 -1.26 36.62 -9.94
N ASN A 269 -0.81 37.01 -8.75
CA ASN A 269 -0.58 38.42 -8.39
C ASN A 269 0.44 39.12 -9.31
N LYS A 270 1.42 38.37 -9.83
CA LYS A 270 2.46 38.91 -10.72
C LYS A 270 2.05 38.95 -12.19
N LEU A 271 0.99 38.26 -12.59
CA LEU A 271 0.53 38.22 -13.98
C LEU A 271 -0.40 39.40 -14.31
N ASN A 272 -0.14 40.04 -15.44
CA ASN A 272 -1.05 41.00 -16.04
C ASN A 272 -2.18 40.30 -16.77
N ALA A 273 -3.22 41.07 -17.12
CA ALA A 273 -4.34 40.59 -17.92
C ALA A 273 -3.90 39.85 -19.18
N VAL A 274 -4.55 38.71 -19.43
CA VAL A 274 -4.30 37.90 -20.63
C VAL A 274 -4.62 38.71 -21.89
N THR A 275 -3.83 38.51 -22.93
CA THR A 275 -4.07 39.14 -24.24
C THR A 275 -3.94 38.09 -25.35
N ARG A 276 -4.65 38.29 -26.47
CA ARG A 276 -4.42 37.52 -27.70
C ARG A 276 -3.60 38.35 -28.67
N GLN A 277 -2.52 37.78 -29.19
CA GLN A 277 -1.81 38.35 -30.34
C GLN A 277 -1.86 37.34 -31.48
N LYS A 278 -2.47 37.75 -32.60
CA LYS A 278 -2.83 36.84 -33.69
C LYS A 278 -3.66 35.67 -33.16
N ASP A 279 -3.12 34.47 -33.15
CA ASP A 279 -3.79 33.21 -32.85
C ASP A 279 -3.42 32.62 -31.48
N LYS A 280 -2.59 33.30 -30.67
CA LYS A 280 -2.15 32.76 -29.37
C LYS A 280 -2.40 33.71 -28.21
N LEU A 281 -2.64 33.12 -27.03
CA LEU A 281 -2.66 33.85 -25.76
C LEU A 281 -1.24 34.19 -25.32
N PHE A 282 -1.08 35.39 -24.77
CA PHE A 282 0.14 35.90 -24.18
C PHE A 282 -0.10 36.29 -22.72
N TYR A 283 0.75 35.75 -21.85
CA TYR A 283 0.85 36.12 -20.45
C TYR A 283 2.13 36.91 -20.21
N TYR A 284 2.00 38.01 -19.47
CA TYR A 284 3.11 38.90 -19.12
C TYR A 284 3.20 39.02 -17.60
N ALA A 285 4.41 38.87 -17.06
CA ALA A 285 4.65 39.15 -15.66
C ALA A 285 4.93 40.65 -15.46
N GLY A 286 4.09 41.32 -14.67
CA GLY A 286 4.28 42.70 -14.24
C GLY A 286 5.55 42.87 -13.40
N GLN A 287 5.96 41.83 -12.68
CA GLN A 287 7.20 41.75 -11.90
C GLN A 287 7.95 40.45 -12.22
N SER A 288 9.28 40.47 -12.14
CA SER A 288 10.07 39.24 -12.30
C SER A 288 9.90 38.30 -11.11
N PHE A 289 10.07 37.00 -11.34
CA PHE A 289 10.11 35.97 -10.31
C PHE A 289 11.55 35.75 -9.84
N CYS A 290 11.81 35.94 -8.54
CA CYS A 290 13.11 35.65 -7.93
C CYS A 290 13.29 34.14 -7.70
N ALA A 291 14.48 33.72 -7.27
CA ALA A 291 14.81 32.29 -7.14
C ALA A 291 14.02 31.57 -6.03
N ASP A 292 13.61 32.28 -4.99
CA ASP A 292 12.73 31.82 -3.91
C ASP A 292 11.27 31.59 -4.37
N GLU A 293 10.86 32.26 -5.44
CA GLU A 293 9.53 32.12 -6.06
C GLU A 293 9.52 31.13 -7.23
N ALA A 294 10.58 30.35 -7.39
CA ALA A 294 10.71 29.41 -8.51
C ALA A 294 9.54 28.40 -8.54
N GLY A 295 9.05 27.95 -7.38
CA GLY A 295 7.87 27.07 -7.29
C GLY A 295 6.62 27.70 -7.93
N SER A 296 6.36 28.98 -7.63
CA SER A 296 5.25 29.75 -8.22
C SER A 296 5.41 29.97 -9.73
N TRP A 297 6.63 30.20 -10.21
CA TRP A 297 6.91 30.32 -11.64
C TRP A 297 6.67 29.00 -12.39
N TRP A 298 7.12 27.87 -11.82
CA TRP A 298 6.88 26.55 -12.40
C TRP A 298 5.40 26.20 -12.39
N LEU A 299 4.68 26.52 -11.32
CA LEU A 299 3.23 26.36 -11.27
C LEU A 299 2.51 27.18 -12.35
N ALA A 300 2.97 28.41 -12.61
CA ALA A 300 2.45 29.22 -13.72
C ALA A 300 2.73 28.57 -15.10
N TYR A 301 3.94 28.05 -15.30
CA TYR A 301 4.31 27.33 -16.51
C TYR A 301 3.42 26.10 -16.75
N ASP A 302 3.23 25.27 -15.72
CA ASP A 302 2.37 24.07 -15.78
C ASP A 302 0.90 24.44 -16.04
N THR A 303 0.42 25.52 -15.41
CA THR A 303 -0.93 26.05 -15.62
C THR A 303 -1.12 26.51 -17.06
N MET A 304 -0.15 27.22 -17.64
CA MET A 304 -0.20 27.66 -19.05
C MET A 304 -0.12 26.49 -20.03
N GLN A 305 0.63 25.43 -19.72
CA GLN A 305 0.60 24.19 -20.51
C GLN A 305 -0.75 23.48 -20.44
N MET A 306 -1.43 23.49 -19.29
CA MET A 306 -2.78 22.97 -19.14
C MET A 306 -3.77 23.76 -20.01
N ILE A 307 -3.72 25.09 -19.96
CA ILE A 307 -4.57 25.98 -20.78
C ILE A 307 -4.35 25.73 -22.28
N ASP A 308 -3.09 25.58 -22.72
CA ASP A 308 -2.78 25.28 -24.12
C ASP A 308 -3.39 23.95 -24.58
N ARG A 309 -3.31 22.89 -23.76
CA ARG A 309 -3.95 21.60 -24.05
C ARG A 309 -5.47 21.73 -24.13
N GLU A 310 -6.07 22.47 -23.20
CA GLU A 310 -7.52 22.68 -23.13
C GLU A 310 -8.05 23.39 -24.39
N ILE A 311 -7.38 24.48 -24.82
CA ILE A 311 -7.73 25.21 -26.05
C ILE A 311 -7.62 24.32 -27.28
N LYS A 312 -6.55 23.54 -27.41
CA LYS A 312 -6.33 22.64 -28.56
C LYS A 312 -7.40 21.54 -28.61
N LEU A 313 -7.73 20.94 -27.47
CA LEU A 313 -8.75 19.89 -27.39
C LEU A 313 -10.13 20.44 -27.69
N CYS A 314 -10.51 21.59 -27.12
CA CYS A 314 -11.77 22.24 -27.43
C CYS A 314 -11.89 22.60 -28.92
N ASN A 315 -10.84 23.17 -29.53
CA ASN A 315 -10.86 23.47 -30.97
C ASN A 315 -10.99 22.21 -31.84
N ALA A 316 -10.39 21.09 -31.45
CA ALA A 316 -10.54 19.81 -32.14
C ALA A 316 -11.98 19.28 -32.05
N ILE A 317 -12.61 19.39 -30.87
CA ILE A 317 -14.03 19.01 -30.67
C ILE A 317 -14.96 19.88 -31.52
N LEU A 318 -14.72 21.19 -31.53
CA LEU A 318 -15.51 22.14 -32.34
C LEU A 318 -15.38 21.84 -33.83
N GLU A 319 -14.17 21.52 -34.31
CA GLU A 319 -13.91 21.13 -35.69
C GLU A 319 -14.64 19.84 -36.08
N GLU A 320 -14.52 18.79 -35.26
CA GLU A 320 -15.14 17.48 -35.51
C GLU A 320 -16.68 17.58 -35.59
N THR A 321 -17.26 18.49 -34.83
CA THR A 321 -18.72 18.72 -34.78
C THR A 321 -19.22 19.79 -35.75
N GLY A 322 -18.33 20.40 -36.54
CA GLY A 322 -18.66 21.42 -37.52
C GLY A 322 -19.08 22.78 -36.92
N ALA A 323 -18.72 23.03 -35.66
CA ALA A 323 -18.92 24.31 -35.00
C ALA A 323 -17.77 25.29 -35.30
N SER A 324 -18.03 26.60 -35.14
CA SER A 324 -16.97 27.62 -35.27
C SER A 324 -15.87 27.39 -34.22
N GLN A 325 -14.63 27.32 -34.67
CA GLN A 325 -13.45 27.26 -33.79
C GLN A 325 -13.15 28.63 -33.18
N PHE A 326 -12.34 28.65 -32.12
CA PHE A 326 -11.85 29.89 -31.54
C PHE A 326 -10.82 30.57 -32.43
N ALA A 327 -10.74 31.90 -32.37
CA ALA A 327 -9.62 32.64 -32.97
C ALA A 327 -8.26 32.33 -32.29
N THR A 328 -8.30 31.69 -31.13
CA THR A 328 -7.12 31.29 -30.35
C THR A 328 -6.85 29.79 -30.51
N ILE A 329 -5.61 29.41 -30.86
CA ILE A 329 -5.18 28.02 -31.08
C ILE A 329 -4.23 27.47 -30.01
N GLY A 330 -3.79 28.31 -29.05
CA GLY A 330 -2.91 27.88 -27.96
C GLY A 330 -2.27 29.03 -27.19
N VAL A 331 -1.28 28.71 -26.37
CA VAL A 331 -0.56 29.67 -25.50
C VAL A 331 0.87 29.87 -26.01
N HIS A 332 1.34 31.12 -26.02
CA HIS A 332 2.69 31.46 -26.46
C HIS A 332 3.75 31.11 -25.41
N GLY A 333 4.91 30.61 -25.86
CA GLY A 333 6.11 30.43 -25.03
C GLY A 333 6.18 29.13 -24.23
N ILE A 334 5.10 28.35 -24.17
CA ILE A 334 5.00 27.11 -23.36
C ILE A 334 5.80 25.93 -23.92
N ASP A 335 6.34 26.03 -25.13
CA ASP A 335 7.16 24.98 -25.75
C ASP A 335 8.49 24.75 -25.01
N SER A 336 8.98 25.76 -24.28
CA SER A 336 10.10 25.57 -23.36
C SER A 336 10.12 26.63 -22.25
N PRO A 337 10.65 26.31 -21.05
CA PRO A 337 10.73 27.27 -19.95
C PRO A 337 11.50 28.53 -20.33
N ARG A 338 12.54 28.39 -21.15
CA ARG A 338 13.35 29.51 -21.66
C ARG A 338 12.54 30.46 -22.54
N LEU A 339 11.64 29.94 -23.38
CA LEU A 339 10.80 30.79 -24.22
C LEU A 339 9.77 31.55 -23.38
N LEU A 340 9.09 30.87 -22.46
CA LEU A 340 8.13 31.54 -21.57
C LEU A 340 8.80 32.62 -20.71
N SER A 341 10.04 32.39 -20.26
CA SER A 341 10.78 33.36 -19.43
C SER A 341 11.00 34.73 -20.08
N LYS A 342 10.78 34.86 -21.40
CA LYS A 342 10.84 36.15 -22.11
C LYS A 342 9.65 37.06 -21.79
N SER A 343 8.48 36.49 -21.51
CA SER A 343 7.25 37.25 -21.16
C SER A 343 6.89 37.11 -19.68
N VAL A 344 7.09 35.92 -19.10
CA VAL A 344 6.98 35.65 -17.66
C VAL A 344 8.38 35.69 -17.05
N ARG A 345 8.87 36.92 -16.82
CA ARG A 345 10.28 37.18 -16.51
C ARG A 345 10.73 36.58 -15.18
N VAL A 346 12.00 36.19 -15.12
CA VAL A 346 12.71 35.72 -13.93
C VAL A 346 13.87 36.66 -13.60
N ASP A 347 14.33 36.67 -12.35
CA ASP A 347 15.47 37.47 -11.90
C ASP A 347 16.46 36.63 -11.09
N GLY A 348 17.75 36.66 -11.47
CA GLY A 348 18.82 35.94 -10.79
C GLY A 348 18.88 34.42 -11.01
N TRP A 349 17.98 33.83 -11.83
CA TRP A 349 18.00 32.41 -12.18
C TRP A 349 17.54 32.18 -13.63
N THR A 350 17.69 30.94 -14.11
CA THR A 350 17.25 30.55 -15.47
C THR A 350 16.43 29.27 -15.39
N PRO A 351 15.16 29.29 -15.82
CA PRO A 351 14.35 28.10 -15.97
C PRO A 351 14.98 27.13 -16.97
N ILE A 352 15.30 25.94 -16.50
CA ILE A 352 15.79 24.84 -17.34
C ILE A 352 14.84 23.68 -17.12
N GLY A 353 14.26 23.16 -18.21
CA GLY A 353 13.48 21.92 -18.18
C GLY A 353 14.41 20.73 -17.97
N ALA A 354 14.91 20.58 -16.74
CA ALA A 354 15.68 19.44 -16.28
C ALA A 354 14.74 18.45 -15.59
N GLU A 355 13.69 18.03 -16.29
CA GLU A 355 12.94 16.85 -15.87
C GLU A 355 13.94 15.70 -15.81
N VAL A 356 13.97 14.95 -14.70
CA VAL A 356 14.64 13.65 -14.66
C VAL A 356 13.85 12.74 -15.59
N LYS A 357 14.19 12.80 -16.88
CA LYS A 357 13.59 11.95 -17.89
C LYS A 357 14.14 10.57 -17.65
N VAL A 358 13.26 9.66 -17.26
CA VAL A 358 13.55 8.24 -17.40
C VAL A 358 13.59 7.98 -18.90
N SER A 359 14.77 8.10 -19.49
CA SER A 359 15.00 7.92 -20.93
C SER A 359 14.77 6.47 -21.37
N ASP A 360 14.82 5.54 -20.40
CA ASP A 360 14.58 4.12 -20.60
C ASP A 360 13.83 3.53 -19.39
N PRO A 361 12.49 3.71 -19.31
CA PRO A 361 11.67 3.17 -18.22
C PRO A 361 11.68 1.64 -18.20
N VAL A 362 12.03 1.02 -19.33
CA VAL A 362 12.13 -0.43 -19.50
C VAL A 362 13.39 -0.95 -18.83
N HIS A 363 14.53 -0.29 -19.02
CA HIS A 363 15.75 -0.59 -18.27
C HIS A 363 15.55 -0.34 -16.78
N LEU A 364 14.88 0.75 -16.39
CA LEU A 364 14.61 1.07 -15.00
C LEU A 364 13.68 0.02 -14.34
N ALA A 365 12.66 -0.45 -15.05
CA ALA A 365 11.78 -1.53 -14.59
C ALA A 365 12.52 -2.87 -14.46
N ARG A 366 13.40 -3.22 -15.41
CA ARG A 366 14.24 -4.45 -15.35
C ARG A 366 15.27 -4.41 -14.22
N THR A 367 15.81 -3.23 -13.95
CA THR A 367 16.90 -3.02 -12.99
C THR A 367 16.37 -2.84 -11.57
N LEU A 368 15.48 -1.88 -11.35
CA LEU A 368 14.86 -1.63 -10.05
C LEU A 368 13.75 -2.65 -9.79
N GLY A 369 12.67 -2.68 -10.57
CA GLY A 369 11.52 -3.59 -10.37
C GLY A 369 11.78 -5.08 -10.69
N GLY A 370 12.99 -5.42 -11.13
CA GLY A 370 13.34 -6.75 -11.64
C GLY A 370 14.50 -7.39 -10.87
N ARG A 371 15.60 -7.67 -11.58
CA ARG A 371 16.69 -8.55 -11.09
C ARG A 371 17.38 -8.07 -9.82
N ASN A 372 17.49 -6.76 -9.59
CA ASN A 372 18.20 -6.24 -8.42
C ASN A 372 17.33 -6.15 -7.16
N LEU A 373 15.99 -6.07 -7.27
CA LEU A 373 15.09 -6.14 -6.11
C LEU A 373 14.74 -7.58 -5.74
N TYR A 374 14.50 -8.45 -6.72
CA TYR A 374 13.92 -9.78 -6.49
C TYR A 374 14.86 -10.95 -6.78
N GLY A 375 16.03 -10.70 -7.36
CA GLY A 375 16.90 -11.77 -7.85
C GLY A 375 16.38 -12.40 -9.15
N LEU A 376 16.83 -13.63 -9.45
CA LEU A 376 16.49 -14.35 -10.68
C LEU A 376 15.33 -15.35 -10.53
N GLY A 377 14.67 -15.43 -9.38
CA GLY A 377 13.66 -16.45 -9.06
C GLY A 377 12.23 -16.13 -9.53
N ALA A 378 11.54 -17.11 -10.11
CA ALA A 378 10.16 -17.00 -10.61
C ALA A 378 9.09 -16.75 -9.52
N ILE A 379 9.38 -17.07 -8.26
CA ILE A 379 8.41 -17.00 -7.16
C ILE A 379 8.08 -15.56 -6.71
N ALA A 380 9.03 -14.64 -6.79
CA ALA A 380 8.79 -13.25 -6.38
C ALA A 380 7.82 -12.52 -7.32
N PRO A 381 7.96 -12.61 -8.66
CA PRO A 381 6.96 -12.10 -9.59
C PRO A 381 5.56 -12.71 -9.36
N VAL A 382 5.47 -14.02 -9.14
CA VAL A 382 4.18 -14.68 -8.84
C VAL A 382 3.58 -14.17 -7.54
N ARG A 383 4.40 -13.94 -6.51
CA ARG A 383 3.94 -13.28 -5.28
C ARG A 383 3.35 -11.89 -5.56
N GLU A 384 4.02 -11.05 -6.35
CA GLU A 384 3.49 -9.70 -6.65
C GLU A 384 2.16 -9.77 -7.44
N LEU A 385 2.02 -10.72 -8.37
CA LEU A 385 0.75 -10.94 -9.09
C LEU A 385 -0.37 -11.37 -8.16
N LEU A 386 -0.13 -12.39 -7.33
CA LEU A 386 -1.11 -12.86 -6.34
C LEU A 386 -1.43 -11.78 -5.31
N GLN A 387 -0.44 -10.99 -4.89
CA GLN A 387 -0.66 -9.90 -3.94
C GLN A 387 -1.52 -8.79 -4.53
N ASN A 388 -1.31 -8.41 -5.80
CA ASN A 388 -2.18 -7.45 -6.48
C ASN A 388 -3.62 -7.96 -6.58
N ALA A 389 -3.79 -9.25 -6.89
CA ALA A 389 -5.10 -9.91 -6.92
C ALA A 389 -5.77 -9.92 -5.53
N VAL A 390 -5.03 -10.24 -4.47
CA VAL A 390 -5.51 -10.21 -3.07
C VAL A 390 -5.90 -8.78 -2.66
N ASP A 391 -5.08 -7.78 -2.97
CA ASP A 391 -5.38 -6.38 -2.68
C ASP A 391 -6.66 -5.93 -3.41
N ALA A 392 -6.88 -6.36 -4.66
CA ALA A 392 -8.10 -6.08 -5.42
C ALA A 392 -9.34 -6.74 -4.80
N VAL A 393 -9.24 -7.98 -4.31
CA VAL A 393 -10.33 -8.66 -3.60
C VAL A 393 -10.62 -7.99 -2.27
N ARG A 394 -9.60 -7.67 -1.46
CA ARG A 394 -9.74 -6.95 -0.18
C ARG A 394 -10.37 -5.58 -0.37
N ALA A 395 -9.96 -4.85 -1.41
CA ALA A 395 -10.54 -3.56 -1.76
C ALA A 395 -12.03 -3.69 -2.08
N ARG A 396 -12.42 -4.68 -2.89
CA ARG A 396 -13.85 -4.90 -3.19
C ARG A 396 -14.65 -5.38 -1.99
N ARG A 397 -14.08 -6.23 -1.12
CA ARG A 397 -14.71 -6.62 0.16
C ARG A 397 -15.05 -5.40 1.00
N ALA A 398 -14.07 -4.53 1.21
CA ALA A 398 -14.25 -3.30 1.98
C ALA A 398 -15.24 -2.34 1.32
N HIS A 399 -15.14 -2.13 0.01
CA HIS A 399 -16.02 -1.21 -0.72
C HIS A 399 -17.49 -1.65 -0.67
N GLN A 400 -17.75 -2.94 -0.86
CA GLN A 400 -19.11 -3.49 -0.91
C GLN A 400 -19.59 -4.05 0.43
N SER A 401 -18.82 -3.88 1.52
CA SER A 401 -19.11 -4.44 2.85
C SER A 401 -19.41 -5.95 2.81
N ARG A 402 -18.62 -6.70 2.02
CA ARG A 402 -18.79 -8.17 1.92
C ARG A 402 -18.11 -8.87 3.08
N GLU A 403 -18.56 -10.08 3.36
CA GLU A 403 -17.96 -10.99 4.34
C GLU A 403 -16.47 -11.23 4.07
N SER A 404 -15.72 -11.51 5.15
CA SER A 404 -14.26 -11.67 5.09
C SER A 404 -13.79 -12.87 4.26
N ASP A 405 -14.67 -13.84 3.99
CA ASP A 405 -14.41 -15.04 3.19
C ASP A 405 -14.80 -14.87 1.71
N TRP A 406 -15.40 -13.75 1.32
CA TRP A 406 -15.88 -13.55 -0.03
C TRP A 406 -14.75 -13.35 -1.04
N GLY A 407 -14.88 -13.89 -2.24
CA GLY A 407 -13.94 -13.64 -3.34
C GLY A 407 -12.85 -14.72 -3.43
N LYS A 408 -12.37 -14.91 -4.65
CA LYS A 408 -11.46 -15.98 -5.04
C LYS A 408 -10.46 -15.50 -6.08
N ILE A 409 -9.33 -16.19 -6.12
CA ILE A 409 -8.27 -16.04 -7.11
C ILE A 409 -8.03 -17.41 -7.75
N ARG A 410 -7.70 -17.42 -9.03
CA ARG A 410 -7.31 -18.64 -9.74
C ARG A 410 -5.99 -18.45 -10.46
N LEU A 411 -5.02 -19.28 -10.15
CA LEU A 411 -3.73 -19.37 -10.84
C LEU A 411 -3.76 -20.59 -11.76
N ILE A 412 -3.55 -20.39 -13.06
CA ILE A 412 -3.54 -21.47 -14.07
C ILE A 412 -2.19 -21.48 -14.79
N ILE A 413 -1.57 -22.65 -14.90
CA ILE A 413 -0.43 -22.90 -15.78
C ILE A 413 -0.90 -23.86 -16.87
N GLU A 414 -0.91 -23.40 -18.11
CA GLU A 414 -1.40 -24.20 -19.24
C GLU A 414 -0.70 -23.94 -20.56
N ARG A 415 -0.83 -24.89 -21.48
CA ARG A 415 -0.51 -24.67 -22.89
C ARG A 415 -1.79 -24.27 -23.62
N PRO A 416 -1.75 -23.32 -24.58
CA PRO A 416 -2.91 -22.92 -25.37
C PRO A 416 -3.55 -24.10 -26.11
N ASP A 417 -2.72 -25.04 -26.56
CA ASP A 417 -3.11 -26.31 -27.16
C ASP A 417 -2.04 -27.38 -26.84
N SER A 418 -2.33 -28.66 -27.09
CA SER A 418 -1.46 -29.78 -26.71
C SER A 418 -0.11 -29.81 -27.44
N GLU A 419 -0.03 -29.21 -28.62
CA GLU A 419 1.14 -29.21 -29.51
C GLU A 419 1.99 -27.94 -29.33
N SER A 420 1.44 -26.89 -28.72
CA SER A 420 2.13 -25.63 -28.52
C SER A 420 3.30 -25.78 -27.54
N PRO A 421 4.50 -25.27 -27.88
CA PRO A 421 5.61 -25.19 -26.94
C PRO A 421 5.40 -24.07 -25.90
N ASP A 422 4.44 -23.18 -26.14
CA ASP A 422 4.20 -22.02 -25.30
C ASP A 422 3.43 -22.40 -24.05
N VAL A 423 3.96 -22.03 -22.89
CA VAL A 423 3.27 -22.18 -21.60
C VAL A 423 2.91 -20.80 -21.07
N TRP A 424 1.66 -20.67 -20.64
CA TRP A 424 1.13 -19.45 -20.06
C TRP A 424 0.82 -19.63 -18.58
N LEU A 425 1.09 -18.58 -17.81
CA LEU A 425 0.62 -18.42 -16.44
C LEU A 425 -0.47 -17.35 -16.43
N HIS A 426 -1.65 -17.72 -15.96
CA HIS A 426 -2.81 -16.84 -15.80
C HIS A 426 -3.11 -16.66 -14.31
N VAL A 427 -3.39 -15.42 -13.90
CA VAL A 427 -3.93 -15.09 -12.57
C VAL A 427 -5.24 -14.35 -12.77
N ASP A 428 -6.34 -14.98 -12.35
CA ASP A 428 -7.69 -14.43 -12.41
C ASP A 428 -8.11 -13.99 -11.02
N ASP A 429 -8.68 -12.78 -10.89
CA ASP A 429 -9.24 -12.30 -9.63
C ASP A 429 -10.68 -11.79 -9.78
N THR A 430 -11.42 -11.90 -8.69
CA THR A 430 -12.81 -11.42 -8.54
C THR A 430 -12.86 -10.05 -7.87
N GLY A 431 -11.73 -9.32 -7.84
CA GLY A 431 -11.56 -8.07 -7.13
C GLY A 431 -12.31 -6.90 -7.76
N THR A 432 -11.76 -5.69 -7.60
CA THR A 432 -12.39 -4.46 -8.10
C THR A 432 -12.39 -4.36 -9.62
N GLY A 433 -11.42 -4.99 -10.28
CA GLY A 433 -11.09 -4.70 -11.67
C GLY A 433 -10.59 -3.27 -11.87
N MET A 434 -10.39 -2.88 -13.14
CA MET A 434 -9.83 -1.59 -13.51
C MET A 434 -10.64 -0.92 -14.63
N SER A 435 -10.73 0.41 -14.61
CA SER A 435 -11.19 1.22 -15.74
C SER A 435 -10.07 1.41 -16.75
N GLU A 436 -10.41 1.87 -17.96
CA GLU A 436 -9.42 2.27 -18.97
C GLU A 436 -8.44 3.33 -18.43
N ARG A 437 -8.92 4.26 -17.60
CA ARG A 437 -8.09 5.29 -16.94
C ARG A 437 -7.05 4.67 -15.99
N VAL A 438 -7.44 3.65 -15.23
CA VAL A 438 -6.53 2.95 -14.31
C VAL A 438 -5.48 2.14 -15.09
N VAL A 439 -5.91 1.46 -16.16
CA VAL A 439 -5.03 0.64 -17.02
C VAL A 439 -4.00 1.49 -17.77
N THR A 440 -4.40 2.67 -18.25
CA THR A 440 -3.53 3.57 -19.04
C THR A 440 -2.74 4.58 -18.19
N GLY A 441 -3.07 4.68 -16.89
CA GLY A 441 -2.36 5.52 -15.93
C GLY A 441 -1.64 4.67 -14.88
N PRO A 442 -2.16 4.56 -13.64
CA PRO A 442 -1.47 3.93 -12.51
C PRO A 442 -0.92 2.51 -12.73
N LEU A 443 -1.52 1.68 -13.60
CA LEU A 443 -1.01 0.33 -13.86
C LEU A 443 0.36 0.36 -14.59
N ILE A 444 0.53 1.30 -15.51
CA ILE A 444 1.72 1.41 -16.38
C ILE A 444 2.62 2.59 -16.02
N ASP A 445 2.20 3.44 -15.08
CA ASP A 445 3.01 4.55 -14.56
C ASP A 445 3.99 4.05 -13.49
N PHE A 446 5.25 3.90 -13.88
CA PHE A 446 6.28 3.35 -13.01
C PHE A 446 6.49 4.20 -11.76
N GLY A 447 6.34 3.58 -10.58
CA GLY A 447 6.59 4.24 -9.29
C GLY A 447 5.37 4.94 -8.68
N LYS A 448 4.20 4.88 -9.33
CA LYS A 448 2.93 5.35 -8.74
C LYS A 448 2.02 4.18 -8.43
N SER A 449 1.62 4.03 -7.17
CA SER A 449 0.63 3.02 -6.78
C SER A 449 -0.78 3.60 -6.86
N PHE A 450 -1.70 2.89 -7.52
CA PHE A 450 -3.14 3.22 -7.55
C PHE A 450 -3.70 3.45 -6.14
N TRP A 451 -3.36 2.58 -5.18
CA TRP A 451 -3.83 2.65 -3.79
C TRP A 451 -3.40 3.93 -3.05
N SER A 452 -2.29 4.54 -3.46
CA SER A 452 -1.80 5.82 -2.94
C SER A 452 -2.25 7.04 -3.76
N SER A 453 -2.83 6.81 -4.94
CA SER A 453 -3.19 7.88 -5.87
C SER A 453 -4.50 8.58 -5.46
N THR A 454 -4.67 9.81 -5.93
CA THR A 454 -5.93 10.57 -5.81
C THR A 454 -7.06 9.94 -6.64
N LEU A 455 -6.71 9.18 -7.68
CA LEU A 455 -7.66 8.47 -8.54
C LEU A 455 -8.43 7.37 -7.78
N LEU A 456 -7.88 6.84 -6.68
CA LEU A 456 -8.58 5.85 -5.84
C LEU A 456 -9.95 6.37 -5.38
N ASP A 457 -10.00 7.64 -4.95
CA ASP A 457 -11.21 8.23 -4.38
C ASP A 457 -12.24 8.55 -5.49
N GLU A 458 -11.78 8.77 -6.73
CA GLU A 458 -12.65 8.96 -7.90
C GLU A 458 -13.22 7.62 -8.38
N GLU A 459 -12.39 6.58 -8.39
CA GLU A 459 -12.79 5.26 -8.88
C GLU A 459 -13.65 4.52 -7.84
N PHE A 460 -13.30 4.57 -6.56
CA PHE A 460 -14.00 3.87 -5.48
C PHE A 460 -14.26 4.77 -4.27
N PRO A 461 -15.22 5.71 -4.35
CA PRO A 461 -15.57 6.58 -3.23
C PRO A 461 -15.91 5.81 -1.95
N GLY A 462 -15.37 6.23 -0.81
CA GLY A 462 -15.55 5.59 0.50
C GLY A 462 -14.60 4.42 0.76
N LEU A 463 -13.81 3.98 -0.23
CA LEU A 463 -12.91 2.85 -0.05
C LEU A 463 -11.78 3.17 0.93
N ARG A 464 -11.23 4.39 0.90
CA ARG A 464 -10.08 4.75 1.75
C ARG A 464 -10.44 4.76 3.24
N SER A 465 -11.67 5.15 3.55
CA SER A 465 -12.21 5.13 4.91
C SER A 465 -12.62 3.72 5.39
N ASN A 466 -13.01 2.84 4.47
CA ASN A 466 -13.50 1.49 4.80
C ASN A 466 -12.45 0.37 4.68
N ALA A 467 -11.34 0.59 3.95
CA ALA A 467 -10.39 -0.48 3.62
C ALA A 467 -9.30 -0.70 4.69
N PRO A 468 -8.99 -1.96 5.04
CA PRO A 468 -7.77 -2.29 5.75
C PRO A 468 -6.53 -1.95 4.91
N LYS A 469 -5.38 -1.74 5.56
CA LYS A 469 -4.10 -1.35 4.92
C LYS A 469 -3.77 -2.25 3.72
N LEU A 470 -4.05 -1.76 2.51
CA LEU A 470 -3.63 -2.37 1.25
C LEU A 470 -2.09 -2.46 1.22
N VAL A 471 -1.56 -3.59 0.75
CA VAL A 471 -0.15 -3.92 0.92
C VAL A 471 0.73 -3.29 -0.18
N GLY A 472 0.17 -3.08 -1.38
CA GLY A 472 0.82 -2.38 -2.49
C GLY A 472 1.11 -0.91 -2.18
N LYS A 473 2.40 -0.53 -2.08
CA LYS A 473 2.83 0.85 -1.78
C LYS A 473 3.68 1.50 -2.88
N PHE A 474 4.49 0.71 -3.60
CA PHE A 474 5.59 1.24 -4.41
C PHE A 474 5.30 1.44 -5.90
N GLY A 475 4.19 0.90 -6.42
CA GLY A 475 3.84 1.08 -7.85
C GLY A 475 4.81 0.41 -8.84
N ILE A 476 5.53 -0.63 -8.39
CA ILE A 476 6.52 -1.36 -9.21
C ILE A 476 6.18 -2.85 -9.41
N GLY A 477 5.25 -3.39 -8.63
CA GLY A 477 4.99 -4.83 -8.56
C GLY A 477 4.52 -5.44 -9.88
N PHE A 478 3.72 -4.71 -10.67
CA PHE A 478 3.24 -5.20 -11.99
C PHE A 478 4.42 -5.52 -12.93
N PHE A 479 5.43 -4.65 -13.00
CA PHE A 479 6.55 -4.83 -13.93
C PHE A 479 7.46 -6.03 -13.60
N SER A 480 7.38 -6.58 -12.39
CA SER A 480 8.09 -7.82 -12.04
C SER A 480 7.63 -9.01 -12.90
N ILE A 481 6.44 -8.96 -13.49
CA ILE A 481 5.91 -9.99 -14.40
C ILE A 481 6.83 -10.23 -15.61
N PHE A 482 7.56 -9.21 -16.06
CA PHE A 482 8.49 -9.34 -17.19
C PHE A 482 9.76 -10.14 -16.84
N LEU A 483 9.95 -10.50 -15.57
CA LEU A 483 10.93 -11.54 -15.19
C LEU A 483 10.45 -12.95 -15.54
N LEU A 484 9.13 -13.16 -15.65
CA LEU A 484 8.55 -14.45 -16.04
C LEU A 484 8.59 -14.64 -17.56
N GLY A 485 8.33 -13.58 -18.32
CA GLY A 485 8.50 -13.53 -19.78
C GLY A 485 8.04 -12.22 -20.40
N ASP A 486 8.32 -12.02 -21.69
CA ASP A 486 8.15 -10.73 -22.37
C ASP A 486 6.71 -10.45 -22.83
N ALA A 487 5.94 -11.49 -23.16
CA ALA A 487 4.58 -11.34 -23.65
C ALA A 487 3.57 -11.38 -22.50
N VAL A 488 2.89 -10.26 -22.26
CA VAL A 488 1.97 -10.03 -21.14
C VAL A 488 0.63 -9.53 -21.65
N ARG A 489 -0.47 -10.03 -21.07
CA ARG A 489 -1.83 -9.58 -21.36
C ARG A 489 -2.60 -9.34 -20.07
N VAL A 490 -3.22 -8.17 -19.96
CA VAL A 490 -4.14 -7.81 -18.88
C VAL A 490 -5.52 -7.61 -19.49
N VAL A 491 -6.50 -8.42 -19.07
CA VAL A 491 -7.91 -8.28 -19.44
C VAL A 491 -8.66 -7.85 -18.19
N THR A 492 -9.42 -6.76 -18.23
CA THR A 492 -10.11 -6.27 -17.03
C THR A 492 -11.31 -5.39 -17.34
N HIS A 493 -12.29 -5.41 -16.43
CA HIS A 493 -13.32 -4.38 -16.30
C HIS A 493 -13.60 -4.13 -14.82
N ARG A 494 -14.09 -2.94 -14.49
CA ARG A 494 -14.57 -2.68 -13.13
C ARG A 494 -15.77 -3.53 -12.80
N PHE A 495 -15.85 -3.97 -11.55
CA PHE A 495 -16.93 -4.84 -11.08
C PHE A 495 -18.35 -4.27 -11.23
N ASP A 496 -18.49 -2.96 -11.28
CA ASP A 496 -19.76 -2.22 -11.39
C ASP A 496 -20.04 -1.75 -12.83
N ALA A 497 -19.14 -2.03 -13.77
CA ALA A 497 -19.30 -1.71 -15.17
C ALA A 497 -19.80 -2.93 -15.96
N SER A 498 -20.47 -2.65 -17.09
CA SER A 498 -20.88 -3.68 -18.07
C SER A 498 -19.66 -4.43 -18.61
N GLU A 499 -19.79 -5.72 -18.94
CA GLU A 499 -18.75 -6.51 -19.60
C GLU A 499 -18.29 -5.87 -20.92
N SER A 500 -19.15 -5.11 -21.60
CA SER A 500 -18.80 -4.35 -22.82
C SER A 500 -17.74 -3.26 -22.59
N SER A 501 -17.53 -2.86 -21.34
CA SER A 501 -16.49 -1.90 -20.96
C SER A 501 -15.09 -2.54 -20.84
N ALA A 502 -15.01 -3.87 -20.84
CA ALA A 502 -13.75 -4.58 -20.65
C ALA A 502 -12.72 -4.27 -21.72
N VAL A 503 -11.49 -4.05 -21.24
CA VAL A 503 -10.34 -3.70 -22.06
C VAL A 503 -9.25 -4.77 -21.95
N VAL A 504 -8.44 -4.85 -22.99
CA VAL A 504 -7.25 -5.68 -23.05
C VAL A 504 -6.05 -4.78 -23.29
N LEU A 505 -5.11 -4.82 -22.35
CA LEU A 505 -3.78 -4.24 -22.50
C LEU A 505 -2.79 -5.37 -22.78
N SER A 506 -2.11 -5.32 -23.92
CA SER A 506 -1.13 -6.33 -24.31
C SER A 506 0.24 -5.74 -24.58
N PHE A 507 1.26 -6.41 -24.08
CA PHE A 507 2.67 -6.17 -24.33
C PHE A 507 3.24 -7.39 -25.06
N ASP A 508 3.80 -7.20 -26.24
CA ASP A 508 4.58 -8.26 -26.90
C ASP A 508 5.99 -8.35 -26.32
N GLU A 509 6.56 -7.19 -25.96
CA GLU A 509 7.82 -7.00 -25.29
C GLU A 509 7.74 -5.70 -24.47
N LEU A 510 8.44 -5.62 -23.34
CA LEU A 510 8.46 -4.42 -22.50
C LEU A 510 9.00 -3.17 -23.23
N THR A 511 9.88 -3.36 -24.24
CA THR A 511 10.47 -2.28 -25.04
C THR A 511 9.55 -1.71 -26.12
N ARG A 512 8.42 -2.37 -26.41
CA ARG A 512 7.47 -1.91 -27.43
C ARG A 512 6.31 -1.14 -26.80
N ARG A 513 5.66 -0.32 -27.61
CA ARG A 513 4.42 0.35 -27.17
C ARG A 513 3.33 -0.70 -26.95
N PRO A 514 2.64 -0.70 -25.80
CA PRO A 514 1.55 -1.61 -25.58
C PRO A 514 0.36 -1.31 -26.51
N LEU A 515 -0.44 -2.33 -26.77
CA LEU A 515 -1.71 -2.22 -27.48
C LEU A 515 -2.85 -2.25 -26.47
N LEU A 516 -3.74 -1.28 -26.54
CA LEU A 516 -5.01 -1.28 -25.83
C LEU A 516 -6.14 -1.52 -26.83
N ARG A 517 -7.03 -2.47 -26.53
CA ARG A 517 -8.22 -2.76 -27.34
C ARG A 517 -9.41 -3.17 -26.46
N LYS A 518 -10.60 -3.24 -27.05
CA LYS A 518 -11.76 -3.87 -26.39
C LYS A 518 -11.59 -5.39 -26.30
N THR A 519 -12.17 -5.99 -25.27
CA THR A 519 -12.22 -7.45 -25.12
C THR A 519 -13.05 -8.09 -26.24
N VAL A 520 -12.75 -9.34 -26.56
CA VAL A 520 -13.68 -10.21 -27.28
C VAL A 520 -14.29 -11.23 -26.31
N THR A 521 -15.43 -11.80 -26.68
CA THR A 521 -16.17 -12.77 -25.85
C THR A 521 -15.28 -13.95 -25.46
N GLY A 522 -15.22 -14.26 -24.17
CA GLY A 522 -14.49 -15.42 -23.63
C GLY A 522 -13.02 -15.17 -23.22
N GLU A 523 -12.47 -13.97 -23.42
CA GLU A 523 -11.09 -13.67 -22.97
C GLU A 523 -10.99 -13.48 -21.45
N LEU A 524 -12.03 -12.92 -20.83
CA LEU A 524 -12.17 -12.84 -19.38
C LEU A 524 -13.12 -13.95 -18.92
N PRO A 525 -12.72 -14.80 -17.96
CA PRO A 525 -13.62 -15.81 -17.41
C PRO A 525 -14.82 -15.19 -16.71
N LEU A 526 -15.97 -15.85 -16.79
CA LEU A 526 -17.20 -15.46 -16.09
C LEU A 526 -16.95 -15.29 -14.59
N ASP A 527 -17.57 -14.27 -14.00
CA ASP A 527 -17.46 -13.83 -12.60
C ASP A 527 -16.13 -13.18 -12.18
N TYR A 528 -15.09 -13.21 -13.03
CA TYR A 528 -13.80 -12.56 -12.77
C TYR A 528 -13.77 -11.15 -13.35
N THR A 529 -13.09 -10.25 -12.67
CA THR A 529 -12.95 -8.84 -13.09
C THR A 529 -11.62 -8.55 -13.74
N THR A 530 -10.61 -9.39 -13.48
CA THR A 530 -9.26 -9.24 -14.06
C THR A 530 -8.67 -10.60 -14.35
N ARG A 531 -7.97 -10.70 -15.49
CA ARG A 531 -7.05 -11.78 -15.85
C ARG A 531 -5.72 -11.18 -16.26
N VAL A 532 -4.66 -11.53 -15.55
CA VAL A 532 -3.27 -11.22 -15.92
C VAL A 532 -2.62 -12.48 -16.45
N SER A 533 -2.07 -12.42 -17.66
CA SER A 533 -1.47 -13.55 -18.36
C SER A 533 -0.05 -13.21 -18.76
N VAL A 534 0.88 -14.15 -18.59
CA VAL A 534 2.26 -14.04 -19.08
C VAL A 534 2.69 -15.34 -19.75
N LYS A 535 3.30 -15.22 -20.94
CA LYS A 535 3.98 -16.33 -21.59
C LYS A 535 5.31 -16.56 -20.88
N LEU A 536 5.52 -17.76 -20.34
CA LEU A 536 6.73 -18.09 -19.59
C LEU A 536 7.93 -18.24 -20.54
N SER A 537 9.06 -17.64 -20.17
CA SER A 537 10.33 -17.83 -20.88
C SER A 537 10.93 -19.20 -20.59
N ASP A 538 11.80 -19.72 -21.47
CA ASP A 538 12.51 -20.99 -21.24
C ASP A 538 13.29 -21.00 -19.91
N ALA A 539 13.85 -19.85 -19.53
CA ALA A 539 14.56 -19.69 -18.27
C ALA A 539 13.62 -19.80 -17.06
N THR A 540 12.39 -19.27 -17.17
CA THR A 540 11.36 -19.44 -16.14
C THR A 540 10.84 -20.86 -16.11
N LEU A 541 10.64 -21.49 -17.28
CA LEU A 541 10.25 -22.89 -17.40
C LEU A 541 11.24 -23.81 -16.66
N ALA A 542 12.54 -23.60 -16.89
CA ALA A 542 13.58 -24.34 -16.17
C ALA A 542 13.55 -24.13 -14.64
N GLN A 543 12.99 -23.03 -14.15
CA GLN A 543 12.85 -22.76 -12.72
C GLN A 543 11.60 -23.36 -12.09
N ILE A 544 10.51 -23.51 -12.86
CA ILE A 544 9.26 -24.12 -12.38
C ILE A 544 9.30 -25.65 -12.46
N GLU A 545 10.20 -26.22 -13.27
CA GLU A 545 10.53 -27.63 -13.25
C GLU A 545 10.94 -28.07 -11.83
N PRO A 546 10.56 -29.29 -11.38
CA PRO A 546 10.88 -29.74 -10.04
C PRO A 546 12.38 -29.63 -9.75
N GLN A 547 12.73 -28.85 -8.73
CA GLN A 547 14.13 -28.58 -8.39
C GLN A 547 14.63 -29.53 -7.31
N LYS A 548 15.89 -29.95 -7.43
CA LYS A 548 16.57 -30.77 -6.44
C LYS A 548 16.89 -29.95 -5.19
N ALA A 549 16.26 -30.29 -4.07
CA ALA A 549 16.48 -29.73 -2.74
C ALA A 549 17.26 -30.71 -1.85
N GLY A 550 18.06 -30.17 -0.92
CA GLY A 550 18.84 -30.91 0.08
C GLY A 550 20.32 -31.12 -0.30
N ALA A 551 21.24 -30.56 0.50
CA ALA A 551 22.69 -30.64 0.27
C ALA A 551 23.40 -31.74 1.08
N PHE A 552 22.77 -32.29 2.13
CA PHE A 552 23.46 -33.18 3.10
C PHE A 552 22.68 -34.45 3.53
N ARG A 553 21.40 -34.58 3.16
CA ARG A 553 20.58 -35.80 3.32
C ARG A 553 19.72 -35.97 2.07
N ALA A 554 19.37 -37.22 1.76
CA ALA A 554 18.76 -37.69 0.50
C ALA A 554 18.02 -36.59 -0.31
N PRO A 555 18.51 -36.22 -1.50
CA PRO A 555 17.94 -35.12 -2.26
C PRO A 555 16.48 -35.41 -2.63
N HIS A 556 15.59 -34.45 -2.42
CA HIS A 556 14.17 -34.52 -2.82
C HIS A 556 13.85 -33.43 -3.83
N TYR A 557 12.77 -33.59 -4.58
CA TYR A 557 12.33 -32.61 -5.57
C TYR A 557 11.18 -31.76 -5.01
N VAL A 558 11.24 -30.45 -5.21
CA VAL A 558 10.19 -29.49 -4.83
C VAL A 558 9.54 -28.95 -6.10
N SER A 559 8.22 -29.05 -6.21
CA SER A 559 7.47 -28.52 -7.35
C SER A 559 7.23 -27.02 -7.20
N PHE A 560 6.98 -26.34 -8.31
CA PHE A 560 6.56 -24.93 -8.29
C PHE A 560 5.27 -24.70 -7.52
N VAL A 561 4.32 -25.64 -7.62
CA VAL A 561 3.06 -25.60 -6.87
C VAL A 561 3.32 -25.66 -5.36
N SER A 562 4.28 -26.47 -4.88
CA SER A 562 4.68 -26.49 -3.47
C SER A 562 5.25 -25.13 -3.00
N LEU A 563 6.00 -24.43 -3.85
CA LEU A 563 6.48 -23.07 -3.56
C LEU A 563 5.33 -22.08 -3.41
N ILE A 564 4.30 -22.19 -4.26
CA ILE A 564 3.11 -21.33 -4.17
C ILE A 564 2.30 -21.65 -2.91
N LEU A 565 2.03 -22.92 -2.60
CA LEU A 565 1.31 -23.31 -1.39
C LEU A 565 1.98 -22.78 -0.12
N HIS A 566 3.30 -22.93 -0.03
CA HIS A 566 4.08 -22.40 1.09
C HIS A 566 4.02 -20.86 1.18
N LEU A 567 4.00 -20.20 0.03
CA LEU A 567 3.91 -18.75 -0.08
C LEU A 567 2.54 -18.22 0.38
N VAL A 568 1.45 -18.94 0.11
CA VAL A 568 0.08 -18.47 0.34
C VAL A 568 -0.56 -18.98 1.64
N ALA A 569 0.16 -19.74 2.46
CA ALA A 569 -0.37 -20.42 3.66
C ALA A 569 -1.12 -19.54 4.69
N ALA A 570 -1.01 -18.21 4.59
CA ALA A 570 -1.69 -17.25 5.44
C ALA A 570 -2.42 -16.14 4.67
N VAL A 571 -2.70 -16.37 3.38
CA VAL A 571 -3.54 -15.49 2.58
C VAL A 571 -4.99 -15.63 3.06
N ASP A 572 -5.72 -14.52 3.08
CA ASP A 572 -7.10 -14.43 3.56
C ASP A 572 -8.14 -14.53 2.43
N VAL A 573 -7.74 -15.06 1.27
CA VAL A 573 -8.52 -15.18 0.04
C VAL A 573 -8.40 -16.60 -0.47
N ASP A 574 -9.50 -17.21 -0.90
CA ASP A 574 -9.46 -18.53 -1.54
C ASP A 574 -8.63 -18.49 -2.83
N ILE A 575 -7.67 -19.40 -2.99
CA ILE A 575 -6.84 -19.50 -4.20
C ILE A 575 -6.94 -20.91 -4.77
N GLU A 576 -7.39 -21.00 -6.01
CA GLU A 576 -7.34 -22.23 -6.81
C GLU A 576 -6.05 -22.24 -7.64
N ILE A 577 -5.24 -23.29 -7.52
CA ILE A 577 -3.97 -23.44 -8.24
C ILE A 577 -4.11 -24.64 -9.18
N ILE A 578 -4.07 -24.40 -10.49
CA ILE A 578 -4.28 -25.41 -11.54
C ILE A 578 -3.03 -25.45 -12.43
N ASP A 579 -2.25 -26.51 -12.33
CA ASP A 579 -1.14 -26.79 -13.25
C ASP A 579 -1.54 -27.88 -14.23
N ARG A 580 -1.96 -27.47 -15.44
CA ARG A 580 -2.35 -28.40 -16.51
C ARG A 580 -1.14 -29.00 -17.22
N VAL A 581 0.05 -28.40 -17.09
CA VAL A 581 1.28 -28.94 -17.67
C VAL A 581 1.70 -30.21 -16.91
N HIS A 582 1.62 -30.17 -15.59
CA HIS A 582 1.98 -31.30 -14.72
C HIS A 582 0.79 -32.08 -14.16
N GLN A 583 -0.44 -31.72 -14.56
CA GLN A 583 -1.70 -32.36 -14.14
C GLN A 583 -1.91 -32.34 -12.61
N GLN A 584 -1.69 -31.18 -11.99
CA GLN A 584 -1.86 -30.94 -10.56
C GLN A 584 -2.92 -29.88 -10.31
N SER A 585 -3.68 -30.02 -9.23
CA SER A 585 -4.63 -29.00 -8.78
C SER A 585 -4.72 -28.98 -7.27
N HIS A 586 -4.67 -27.79 -6.67
CA HIS A 586 -4.81 -27.58 -5.23
C HIS A 586 -5.70 -26.37 -4.95
N LYS A 587 -6.31 -26.36 -3.76
CA LYS A 587 -7.11 -25.24 -3.28
C LYS A 587 -6.58 -24.78 -1.92
N HIS A 588 -6.18 -23.52 -1.86
CA HIS A 588 -5.92 -22.82 -0.61
C HIS A 588 -7.22 -22.22 -0.06
N CYS A 589 -7.41 -22.35 1.25
CA CYS A 589 -8.57 -21.79 1.96
C CYS A 589 -8.19 -20.47 2.63
N GLY A 590 -8.85 -19.38 2.22
CA GLY A 590 -8.59 -18.04 2.76
C GLY A 590 -8.94 -17.91 4.24
N GLN A 591 -9.77 -18.80 4.79
CA GLN A 591 -10.04 -18.87 6.23
C GLN A 591 -8.94 -19.67 6.97
N TRP A 592 -7.67 -19.42 6.67
CA TRP A 592 -6.52 -20.18 7.18
C TRP A 592 -6.39 -20.22 8.71
N LEU A 593 -7.04 -19.30 9.44
CA LEU A 593 -7.12 -19.34 10.91
C LEU A 593 -8.10 -20.40 11.43
N ALA A 594 -9.14 -20.71 10.65
CA ALA A 594 -10.23 -21.63 10.99
C ALA A 594 -10.22 -22.93 10.17
N SER A 595 -9.38 -23.01 9.13
CA SER A 595 -9.24 -24.20 8.28
C SER A 595 -8.80 -25.43 9.06
N SER A 596 -8.95 -26.61 8.45
CA SER A 596 -8.44 -27.87 9.00
C SER A 596 -6.94 -27.73 9.37
N PRO A 597 -6.54 -28.13 10.59
CA PRO A 597 -5.12 -28.15 10.97
C PRO A 597 -4.24 -28.95 10.01
N LYS A 598 -4.79 -30.00 9.41
CA LYS A 598 -4.10 -30.83 8.42
C LYS A 598 -3.76 -30.01 7.18
N ASP A 599 -4.78 -29.40 6.56
CA ASP A 599 -4.64 -28.63 5.31
C ASP A 599 -3.69 -27.44 5.52
N PHE A 600 -3.81 -26.77 6.67
CA PHE A 600 -2.88 -25.70 7.06
C PHE A 600 -1.42 -26.19 7.14
N LEU A 601 -1.17 -27.34 7.76
CA LEU A 601 0.19 -27.90 7.85
C LEU A 601 0.71 -28.43 6.51
N GLU A 602 -0.16 -28.93 5.62
CA GLU A 602 0.21 -29.31 4.26
C GLU A 602 0.77 -28.12 3.47
N GLU A 603 0.17 -26.93 3.63
CA GLU A 603 0.67 -25.69 3.02
C GLU A 603 1.96 -25.18 3.68
N VAL A 604 1.98 -25.07 5.02
CA VAL A 604 3.15 -24.60 5.78
C VAL A 604 4.39 -25.47 5.50
N CYS A 605 4.20 -26.78 5.39
CA CYS A 605 5.30 -27.72 5.21
C CYS A 605 5.50 -28.17 3.76
N ALA A 606 4.89 -27.50 2.77
CA ALA A 606 4.90 -27.92 1.36
C ALA A 606 6.30 -28.09 0.75
N LEU A 607 7.34 -27.46 1.31
CA LEU A 607 8.74 -27.55 0.85
C LEU A 607 9.55 -28.68 1.50
N GLN A 608 8.99 -29.33 2.53
CA GLN A 608 9.65 -30.42 3.23
C GLN A 608 9.72 -31.69 2.38
N ASN A 609 10.56 -32.63 2.80
CA ASN A 609 10.72 -33.90 2.10
C ASN A 609 9.37 -34.67 2.13
N PRO A 610 8.83 -35.10 0.98
CA PRO A 610 7.57 -35.82 0.92
C PRO A 610 7.61 -37.17 1.66
N ASN A 611 8.80 -37.75 1.84
CA ASN A 611 8.95 -38.99 2.60
C ASN A 611 8.78 -38.72 4.10
N GLY A 612 7.61 -39.11 4.63
CA GLY A 612 7.27 -38.98 6.04
C GLY A 612 6.55 -37.69 6.41
N ILE A 613 6.21 -36.82 5.44
CA ILE A 613 5.48 -35.58 5.70
C ILE A 613 4.06 -35.84 6.24
N LEU A 614 3.38 -36.88 5.74
CA LEU A 614 2.06 -37.27 6.25
C LEU A 614 2.13 -37.68 7.72
N GLN A 615 3.13 -38.49 8.09
CA GLN A 615 3.36 -38.91 9.48
C GLN A 615 3.73 -37.70 10.36
N TYR A 616 4.48 -36.74 9.80
CA TYR A 616 4.79 -35.49 10.46
C TYR A 616 3.51 -34.69 10.73
N ILE A 617 2.65 -34.49 9.74
CA ILE A 617 1.38 -33.76 9.88
C ILE A 617 0.46 -34.47 10.88
N GLU A 618 0.29 -35.79 10.75
CA GLU A 618 -0.51 -36.60 11.68
C GLU A 618 -0.03 -36.47 13.12
N ALA A 619 1.29 -36.40 13.33
CA ALA A 619 1.87 -36.23 14.66
C ALA A 619 1.63 -34.83 15.26
N HIS A 620 1.31 -33.80 14.46
CA HIS A 620 1.21 -32.40 14.91
C HIS A 620 -0.20 -31.78 14.81
N GLN A 621 -1.05 -32.25 13.90
CA GLN A 621 -2.33 -31.61 13.55
C GLN A 621 -3.25 -31.32 14.76
N ASP A 622 -3.35 -32.23 15.73
CA ASP A 622 -4.25 -32.08 16.87
C ASP A 622 -3.84 -30.96 17.86
N ARG A 623 -2.57 -30.52 17.78
CA ARG A 623 -1.97 -29.51 18.67
C ARG A 623 -1.80 -28.14 18.04
N VAL A 624 -2.22 -27.96 16.78
CA VAL A 624 -2.19 -26.65 16.14
C VAL A 624 -3.11 -25.69 16.92
N ARG A 625 -2.57 -24.52 17.30
CA ARG A 625 -3.28 -23.49 18.07
C ARG A 625 -3.03 -22.11 17.49
N LEU A 626 -3.96 -21.20 17.76
CA LEU A 626 -3.78 -19.78 17.49
C LEU A 626 -2.80 -19.17 18.51
N ILE A 627 -2.07 -18.16 18.08
CA ILE A 627 -1.21 -17.35 18.94
C ILE A 627 -1.92 -16.00 19.10
N THR A 628 -2.16 -15.58 20.35
CA THR A 628 -2.91 -14.36 20.67
C THR A 628 -2.15 -13.42 21.58
N GLU A 629 -2.27 -12.12 21.28
CA GLU A 629 -1.86 -11.05 22.18
C GLU A 629 -2.80 -10.94 23.39
N GLU A 630 -2.42 -10.14 24.37
CA GLU A 630 -3.19 -9.98 25.62
C GLU A 630 -4.56 -9.35 25.39
N ASP A 631 -4.69 -8.51 24.36
CA ASP A 631 -5.94 -7.90 23.92
C ASP A 631 -6.85 -8.83 23.10
N GLY A 632 -6.42 -10.08 22.87
CA GLY A 632 -7.15 -11.08 22.09
C GLY A 632 -6.85 -11.07 20.59
N THR A 633 -6.00 -10.16 20.11
CA THR A 633 -5.60 -10.10 18.69
C THR A 633 -4.87 -11.37 18.29
N VAL A 634 -5.32 -12.03 17.22
CA VAL A 634 -4.65 -13.22 16.66
C VAL A 634 -3.45 -12.78 15.82
N VAL A 635 -2.26 -13.24 16.20
CA VAL A 635 -0.97 -12.89 15.58
C VAL A 635 -0.25 -14.08 14.96
N GLY A 636 -0.88 -15.26 14.96
CA GLY A 636 -0.35 -16.44 14.28
C GLY A 636 -1.17 -17.70 14.51
N ARG A 637 -0.76 -18.78 13.85
CA ARG A 637 -1.27 -20.14 14.03
C ARG A 637 -0.10 -21.10 13.90
N ALA A 638 0.14 -21.91 14.92
CA ALA A 638 1.31 -22.78 14.95
C ALA A 638 1.16 -23.98 15.88
N VAL A 639 2.15 -24.87 15.82
CA VAL A 639 2.34 -26.03 16.69
C VAL A 639 3.81 -26.12 17.12
N LEU A 640 4.06 -26.63 18.32
CA LEU A 640 5.41 -26.93 18.80
C LEU A 640 6.02 -28.09 18.00
N ALA A 641 7.20 -27.89 17.43
CA ALA A 641 7.92 -28.89 16.67
C ALA A 641 8.44 -30.02 17.57
N LEU A 642 8.15 -31.28 17.21
CA LEU A 642 8.60 -32.45 17.95
C LEU A 642 9.96 -32.98 17.45
N PRO A 643 10.86 -33.42 18.36
CA PRO A 643 12.17 -33.96 17.98
C PRO A 643 12.07 -35.34 17.31
N GLY A 644 12.89 -35.59 16.29
CA GLY A 644 13.07 -36.91 15.68
C GLY A 644 12.21 -37.20 14.44
N LEU A 645 11.35 -36.27 14.03
CA LEU A 645 10.49 -36.39 12.85
C LEU A 645 10.89 -35.30 11.83
N GLY A 646 11.66 -35.64 10.79
CA GLY A 646 11.86 -34.76 9.62
C GLY A 646 12.63 -33.44 9.84
N ASP A 647 12.83 -32.67 8.76
CA ASP A 647 13.73 -31.50 8.71
C ASP A 647 13.10 -30.22 9.31
N LYS A 648 13.97 -29.28 9.73
CA LYS A 648 13.70 -28.24 10.75
C LYS A 648 13.04 -26.94 10.26
N SER A 649 12.46 -26.90 9.05
CA SER A 649 11.96 -25.66 8.44
C SER A 649 10.43 -25.64 8.34
N GLY A 650 9.78 -24.93 9.27
CA GLY A 650 8.31 -24.75 9.25
C GLY A 650 7.83 -23.45 9.88
N PHE A 651 8.73 -22.56 10.32
CA PHE A 651 8.37 -21.26 10.90
C PHE A 651 8.32 -20.19 9.82
N LEU A 652 7.13 -19.65 9.58
CA LEU A 652 6.86 -18.65 8.55
C LEU A 652 6.47 -17.31 9.17
N VAL A 653 6.98 -16.24 8.57
CA VAL A 653 6.55 -14.87 8.87
C VAL A 653 5.75 -14.36 7.68
N SER A 654 4.47 -14.07 7.89
CA SER A 654 3.56 -13.57 6.86
C SER A 654 3.48 -12.06 6.87
N VAL A 655 3.68 -11.44 5.71
CA VAL A 655 3.49 -10.00 5.47
C VAL A 655 2.35 -9.83 4.47
N GLY A 656 1.24 -9.24 4.92
CA GLY A 656 0.08 -9.03 4.06
C GLY A 656 -0.60 -10.33 3.56
N GLY A 657 -0.32 -11.46 4.21
CA GLY A 657 -0.81 -12.80 3.85
C GLY A 657 0.25 -13.69 3.21
N PHE A 658 1.35 -13.13 2.71
CA PHE A 658 2.38 -13.87 1.98
C PHE A 658 3.60 -14.19 2.85
N SER A 659 4.06 -15.44 2.82
CA SER A 659 5.24 -15.90 3.57
C SER A 659 6.53 -15.27 3.04
N SER A 660 7.37 -14.74 3.93
CA SER A 660 8.69 -14.19 3.61
C SER A 660 9.76 -15.29 3.53
N GLN A 661 10.67 -15.19 2.56
CA GLN A 661 11.70 -16.22 2.30
C GLN A 661 12.91 -16.17 3.24
N ARG A 662 13.20 -15.02 3.88
CA ARG A 662 14.31 -14.89 4.83
C ARG A 662 13.84 -14.13 6.05
N VAL A 663 13.78 -14.80 7.20
CA VAL A 663 13.60 -14.11 8.47
C VAL A 663 14.93 -13.45 8.84
N LEU A 664 14.90 -12.22 9.36
CA LEU A 664 16.09 -11.43 9.80
C LEU A 664 16.96 -12.08 10.90
N LEU A 665 16.76 -13.37 11.18
CA LEU A 665 17.51 -14.18 12.13
C LEU A 665 18.99 -14.36 11.72
N GLU A 666 19.31 -14.37 10.42
CA GLU A 666 20.67 -14.66 9.93
C GLU A 666 21.64 -13.47 10.01
N LYS A 667 21.15 -12.23 9.88
CA LYS A 667 22.02 -11.04 9.73
C LYS A 667 22.78 -10.67 11.02
N TYR A 668 22.32 -11.13 12.18
CA TYR A 668 22.90 -10.80 13.49
C TYR A 668 23.83 -11.88 14.05
N ARG A 669 23.96 -13.03 13.39
CA ARG A 669 24.96 -14.05 13.78
C ARG A 669 26.41 -13.67 13.47
N PHE A 670 26.64 -12.63 12.65
CA PHE A 670 27.98 -12.28 12.17
C PHE A 670 28.62 -11.06 12.85
N ASN A 671 27.87 -10.25 13.62
CA ASN A 671 28.37 -8.94 14.08
C ASN A 671 28.49 -8.73 15.61
N ASN A 672 28.32 -9.74 16.45
CA ASN A 672 28.61 -9.68 17.91
C ASN A 672 28.00 -8.50 18.70
N GLU A 673 26.94 -7.84 18.22
CA GLU A 673 26.17 -6.86 19.01
C GLU A 673 24.83 -7.47 19.46
N PRO A 674 24.44 -7.34 20.74
CA PRO A 674 23.12 -7.77 21.20
C PRO A 674 22.06 -6.81 20.63
N PRO A 675 21.02 -7.32 19.95
CA PRO A 675 20.03 -6.45 19.32
C PRO A 675 19.10 -5.81 20.37
N GLU A 676 18.79 -4.52 20.21
CA GLU A 676 17.76 -3.81 20.99
C GLU A 676 16.36 -4.42 20.79
N SER A 677 16.13 -5.15 19.69
CA SER A 677 14.94 -5.97 19.46
C SER A 677 15.29 -7.46 19.55
N GLY A 678 15.10 -8.05 20.73
CA GLY A 678 15.51 -9.42 21.03
C GLY A 678 15.06 -10.44 19.97
N VAL A 679 16.04 -11.05 19.30
CA VAL A 679 15.90 -12.15 18.35
C VAL A 679 15.17 -13.35 18.97
N PHE A 680 14.24 -13.96 18.22
CA PHE A 680 13.49 -15.16 18.61
C PHE A 680 14.40 -16.40 18.57
N SER A 681 15.06 -16.73 19.67
CA SER A 681 15.95 -17.90 19.81
C SER A 681 15.27 -19.27 19.62
N GLY A 682 13.93 -19.31 19.56
CA GLY A 682 13.12 -20.53 19.48
C GLY A 682 12.47 -20.81 18.12
N SER A 683 12.82 -20.09 17.05
CA SER A 683 12.13 -20.24 15.74
C SER A 683 12.14 -21.66 15.16
N HIS A 684 13.18 -22.45 15.45
CA HIS A 684 13.28 -23.85 15.03
C HIS A 684 12.37 -24.80 15.83
N SER A 685 11.76 -24.31 16.92
CA SER A 685 10.83 -25.05 17.78
C SER A 685 9.37 -24.80 17.40
N ILE A 686 9.10 -23.95 16.40
CA ILE A 686 7.75 -23.60 15.96
C ILE A 686 7.55 -24.08 14.52
N VAL A 687 6.41 -24.69 14.24
CA VAL A 687 5.92 -24.96 12.88
C VAL A 687 4.56 -24.27 12.71
N GLY A 688 4.47 -23.37 11.75
CA GLY A 688 3.29 -22.55 11.51
C GLY A 688 3.63 -21.15 10.99
N VAL A 689 2.65 -20.26 11.06
CA VAL A 689 2.76 -18.89 10.58
C VAL A 689 2.59 -17.92 11.75
N VAL A 690 3.44 -16.91 11.82
CA VAL A 690 3.22 -15.69 12.61
C VAL A 690 3.11 -14.48 11.69
N LEU A 691 2.35 -13.48 12.10
CA LEU A 691 2.27 -12.22 11.38
C LEU A 691 3.54 -11.39 11.59
N GLY A 692 3.90 -10.61 10.58
CA GLY A 692 5.08 -9.75 10.61
C GLY A 692 4.91 -8.48 9.79
N ASP A 693 5.93 -7.63 9.87
CA ASP A 693 6.04 -6.39 9.10
C ASP A 693 7.42 -6.32 8.41
N THR A 694 7.52 -5.45 7.40
CA THR A 694 8.75 -5.21 6.64
C THR A 694 8.88 -3.76 6.20
N SER A 695 10.11 -3.25 6.32
CA SER A 695 10.52 -1.98 5.71
C SER A 695 11.19 -2.17 4.33
N ASP A 696 11.37 -3.42 3.88
CA ASP A 696 12.05 -3.78 2.63
C ASP A 696 11.05 -3.81 1.45
N ALA A 697 11.35 -3.07 0.39
CA ALA A 697 10.54 -3.04 -0.84
C ALA A 697 10.46 -4.42 -1.53
N SER A 698 11.50 -5.26 -1.42
CA SER A 698 11.49 -6.63 -1.95
C SER A 698 10.64 -7.58 -1.09
N ARG A 699 10.34 -7.18 0.14
CA ARG A 699 9.67 -7.98 1.19
C ARG A 699 10.33 -9.34 1.46
N ALA A 700 11.59 -9.51 1.02
CA ALA A 700 12.35 -10.73 1.23
C ALA A 700 12.77 -10.92 2.69
N LEU A 701 12.84 -9.82 3.46
CA LEU A 701 13.13 -9.79 4.89
C LEU A 701 11.91 -9.31 5.67
N ALA A 702 11.46 -10.10 6.64
CA ALA A 702 10.36 -9.73 7.54
C ALA A 702 10.75 -9.94 9.01
N SER A 703 10.16 -9.12 9.88
CA SER A 703 10.26 -9.27 11.33
C SER A 703 8.90 -9.67 11.92
N PRO A 704 8.84 -10.68 12.79
CA PRO A 704 7.59 -11.06 13.45
C PRO A 704 7.11 -9.92 14.36
N THR A 705 5.80 -9.68 14.40
CA THR A 705 5.18 -8.65 15.25
C THR A 705 4.68 -9.20 16.58
N VAL A 706 4.72 -10.52 16.77
CA VAL A 706 4.25 -11.20 17.99
C VAL A 706 5.13 -10.87 19.19
N SER A 707 4.50 -10.59 20.34
CA SER A 707 5.18 -10.36 21.62
C SER A 707 5.81 -11.63 22.20
N ARG A 708 6.80 -11.45 23.09
CA ARG A 708 7.42 -12.58 23.79
C ARG A 708 6.43 -13.26 24.73
N GLU A 709 5.57 -12.47 25.35
CA GLU A 709 4.54 -12.88 26.28
C GLU A 709 3.48 -13.74 25.59
N ALA A 710 3.05 -13.36 24.37
CA ALA A 710 2.12 -14.15 23.58
C ALA A 710 2.69 -15.53 23.22
N ILE A 711 3.96 -15.61 22.80
CA ILE A 711 4.61 -16.89 22.52
C ILE A 711 4.80 -17.72 23.78
N ALA A 712 5.19 -17.12 24.90
CA ALA A 712 5.33 -17.85 26.16
C ALA A 712 3.99 -18.47 26.61
N ARG A 713 2.89 -17.72 26.54
CA ARG A 713 1.54 -18.25 26.82
C ARG A 713 1.15 -19.39 25.88
N TRP A 714 1.34 -19.20 24.58
CA TRP A 714 1.06 -20.23 23.58
C TRP A 714 1.93 -21.49 23.81
N ALA A 715 3.23 -21.33 24.08
CA ALA A 715 4.13 -22.44 24.36
C ALA A 715 3.72 -23.18 25.65
N GLN A 716 3.26 -22.47 26.67
CA GLN A 716 2.72 -23.09 27.88
C GLN A 716 1.45 -23.91 27.60
N GLU A 717 0.58 -23.45 26.70
CA GLU A 717 -0.56 -24.24 26.22
C GLU A 717 -0.07 -25.50 25.49
N GLN A 718 0.93 -25.39 24.61
CA GLN A 718 1.49 -26.54 23.89
C GLN A 718 2.01 -27.63 24.84
N ASP A 719 2.64 -27.28 25.96
CA ASP A 719 3.08 -28.24 27.00
C ASP A 719 1.91 -29.09 27.51
N SER A 720 0.75 -28.48 27.75
CA SER A 720 -0.45 -29.18 28.24
C SER A 720 -1.05 -30.18 27.22
N LEU A 721 -0.72 -30.00 25.93
CA LEU A 721 -1.20 -30.84 24.84
C LEU A 721 -0.25 -32.00 24.51
N ILE A 722 0.94 -32.03 25.13
CA ILE A 722 1.94 -33.08 24.92
C ILE A 722 1.60 -34.26 25.81
N ALA A 723 1.58 -35.45 25.21
CA ALA A 723 1.44 -36.74 25.89
C ALA A 723 2.83 -37.34 26.14
N PRO A 724 3.48 -37.12 27.31
CA PRO A 724 4.90 -37.42 27.51
C PRO A 724 5.21 -38.91 27.31
N GLU A 725 4.29 -39.80 27.64
CA GLU A 725 4.40 -41.25 27.52
C GLU A 725 4.71 -41.73 26.10
N ARG A 726 4.36 -40.95 25.08
CA ARG A 726 4.63 -41.27 23.66
C ARG A 726 6.09 -41.03 23.25
N PHE A 727 6.90 -40.42 24.11
CA PHE A 727 8.26 -40.00 23.79
C PHE A 727 9.29 -40.69 24.67
N THR A 728 10.49 -40.94 24.11
CA THR A 728 11.65 -41.37 24.89
C THR A 728 12.05 -40.29 25.89
N THR A 729 12.74 -40.65 26.97
CA THR A 729 13.20 -39.68 27.98
C THR A 729 14.02 -38.54 27.36
N LEU A 730 14.91 -38.86 26.42
CA LEU A 730 15.70 -37.86 25.70
C LEU A 730 14.81 -36.96 24.86
N SER A 731 13.86 -37.50 24.08
CA SER A 731 12.88 -36.69 23.35
C SER A 731 12.09 -35.75 24.26
N ARG A 732 11.69 -36.20 25.46
CA ARG A 732 11.00 -35.36 26.45
C ARG A 732 11.87 -34.19 26.93
N VAL A 733 13.16 -34.41 27.15
CA VAL A 733 14.12 -33.34 27.47
C VAL A 733 14.20 -32.32 26.33
N ALA A 734 14.24 -32.76 25.08
CA ALA A 734 14.31 -31.87 23.90
C ALA A 734 13.09 -30.96 23.84
N ILE A 735 11.91 -31.53 24.08
CA ILE A 735 10.65 -30.79 24.10
C ILE A 735 10.68 -29.76 25.24
N CYS A 736 11.13 -30.15 26.44
CA CYS A 736 11.30 -29.24 27.57
C CYS A 736 12.22 -28.05 27.23
N HIS A 737 13.35 -28.29 26.57
CA HIS A 737 14.26 -27.22 26.14
C HIS A 737 13.66 -26.32 25.05
N SER A 738 12.89 -26.88 24.12
CA SER A 738 12.14 -26.09 23.13
C SER A 738 11.12 -25.17 23.79
N LEU A 739 10.40 -25.64 24.82
CA LEU A 739 9.45 -24.82 25.59
C LEU A 739 10.16 -23.68 26.32
N ILE A 740 11.30 -23.97 26.95
CA ILE A 740 12.12 -22.97 27.66
C ILE A 740 12.63 -21.89 26.70
N LYS A 741 13.07 -22.27 25.48
CA LYS A 741 13.47 -21.31 24.41
C LYS A 741 12.35 -20.36 24.00
N LEU A 742 11.11 -20.78 24.22
CA LEU A 742 9.90 -20.01 23.91
C LEU A 742 9.35 -19.28 25.14
N GLY A 743 10.01 -19.37 26.29
CA GLY A 743 9.61 -18.72 27.54
C GLY A 743 8.59 -19.49 28.38
N ALA A 744 8.35 -20.78 28.09
CA ALA A 744 7.46 -21.65 28.86
C ALA A 744 8.25 -22.64 29.72
N GLU A 745 7.65 -23.09 30.83
CA GLU A 745 8.25 -24.09 31.73
C GLU A 745 7.31 -25.29 31.90
N SER A 746 7.85 -26.48 31.63
CA SER A 746 7.11 -27.72 31.84
C SER A 746 7.27 -28.21 33.26
N LYS A 747 6.15 -28.58 33.91
CA LYS A 747 6.16 -29.23 35.23
C LYS A 747 6.31 -30.74 35.15
N LEU A 748 6.05 -31.33 33.98
CA LEU A 748 5.99 -32.78 33.77
C LEU A 748 7.22 -33.32 33.05
N LEU A 749 7.81 -32.53 32.15
CA LEU A 749 8.93 -32.99 31.34
C LEU A 749 10.27 -32.83 32.09
N PRO A 750 11.19 -33.82 31.97
CA PRO A 750 12.52 -33.71 32.53
C PRO A 750 13.28 -32.54 31.89
N PHE A 751 13.84 -31.67 32.72
CA PHE A 751 14.72 -30.58 32.30
C PHE A 751 16.15 -31.07 32.05
N GLY A 752 16.64 -31.98 32.91
CA GLY A 752 18.00 -32.46 32.84
C GLY A 752 18.25 -33.72 33.66
N PHE A 753 19.49 -34.18 33.64
CA PHE A 753 19.96 -35.29 34.47
C PHE A 753 20.76 -34.73 35.66
N LEU A 754 20.32 -35.01 36.89
CA LEU A 754 20.92 -34.51 38.13
C LEU A 754 21.08 -35.66 39.13
N GLY A 755 22.29 -35.83 39.67
CA GLY A 755 22.55 -36.76 40.77
C GLY A 755 22.11 -38.20 40.50
N GLY A 756 22.21 -38.68 39.25
CA GLY A 756 21.88 -40.06 38.86
C GLY A 756 20.47 -40.26 38.30
N LYS A 757 19.63 -39.23 38.24
CA LYS A 757 18.24 -39.32 37.75
C LYS A 757 17.86 -38.17 36.82
N PHE A 758 16.88 -38.39 35.96
CA PHE A 758 16.24 -37.30 35.23
C PHE A 758 15.28 -36.56 36.16
N VAL A 759 15.35 -35.23 36.14
CA VAL A 759 14.56 -34.36 37.03
C VAL A 759 13.83 -33.28 36.25
N THR A 760 12.66 -32.91 36.73
CA THR A 760 11.91 -31.73 36.28
C THR A 760 12.63 -30.44 36.69
N ILE A 761 12.20 -29.30 36.14
CA ILE A 761 12.80 -28.01 36.49
C ILE A 761 12.61 -27.66 37.97
N ASP A 762 11.46 -27.98 38.56
CA ASP A 762 11.18 -27.69 39.97
C ASP A 762 12.00 -28.59 40.91
N GLU A 763 12.16 -29.87 40.56
CA GLU A 763 13.06 -30.77 41.28
C GLU A 763 14.52 -30.33 41.16
N PHE A 764 14.93 -29.82 39.99
CA PHE A 764 16.26 -29.27 39.78
C PHE A 764 16.49 -28.05 40.69
N ARG A 765 15.57 -27.07 40.68
CA ARG A 765 15.58 -25.90 41.57
C ARG A 765 15.67 -26.27 43.04
N HIS A 766 14.87 -27.25 43.46
CA HIS A 766 14.86 -27.71 44.85
C HIS A 766 16.20 -28.36 45.23
N SER A 767 16.75 -29.21 44.36
CA SER A 767 17.97 -29.98 44.63
C SER A 767 19.22 -29.09 44.70
N ILE A 768 19.29 -28.02 43.91
CA ILE A 768 20.46 -27.12 43.89
C ILE A 768 20.39 -26.03 44.98
N ARG A 769 19.23 -25.82 45.63
CA ARG A 769 19.02 -24.76 46.62
C ARG A 769 20.01 -24.84 47.79
N ASP A 770 20.24 -26.05 48.30
CA ASP A 770 21.13 -26.30 49.44
C ASP A 770 22.58 -26.59 49.00
N SER A 771 22.84 -26.60 47.68
CA SER A 771 24.14 -26.81 47.09
C SER A 771 24.84 -25.47 46.84
N ILE A 772 26.16 -25.42 46.99
CA ILE A 772 26.97 -24.22 46.72
C ILE A 772 27.63 -24.24 45.33
N TYR A 773 27.54 -25.36 44.61
CA TYR A 773 28.04 -25.50 43.25
C TYR A 773 27.25 -26.55 42.46
N ILE A 774 27.38 -26.52 41.13
CA ILE A 774 26.91 -27.53 40.17
C ILE A 774 28.11 -27.94 39.32
N ASP A 775 28.27 -29.25 39.11
CA ASP A 775 29.34 -29.82 38.27
C ASP A 775 28.76 -30.36 36.97
N ILE A 776 29.18 -29.79 35.84
CA ILE A 776 28.79 -30.24 34.50
C ILE A 776 29.92 -31.07 33.88
N PRO A 777 29.72 -32.37 33.62
CA PRO A 777 30.76 -33.24 33.07
C PRO A 777 31.30 -32.80 31.70
N ILE A 778 32.61 -32.83 31.57
CA ILE A 778 33.38 -32.55 30.36
C ILE A 778 34.11 -33.82 29.94
N GLU A 779 33.99 -34.17 28.67
CA GLU A 779 34.74 -35.21 27.99
C GLU A 779 36.08 -34.67 27.50
N HIS A 780 37.17 -35.37 27.86
CA HIS A 780 38.51 -35.12 27.33
C HIS A 780 38.87 -36.22 26.34
N SER A 781 39.22 -35.85 25.11
CA SER A 781 39.75 -36.77 24.12
C SER A 781 41.26 -36.61 24.01
N ASP A 782 42.03 -37.57 24.53
CA ASP A 782 43.49 -37.55 24.45
C ASP A 782 43.99 -37.55 22.99
N TYR A 783 43.23 -38.19 22.07
CA TYR A 783 43.57 -38.27 20.65
C TYR A 783 43.36 -36.96 19.89
N LYS A 784 42.28 -36.22 20.21
CA LYS A 784 41.97 -34.93 19.57
C LYS A 784 42.46 -33.73 20.36
N ASN A 785 43.06 -33.96 21.54
CA ASN A 785 43.37 -32.95 22.55
C ASN A 785 42.21 -31.97 22.72
N SER A 786 40.99 -32.49 22.91
CA SER A 786 39.75 -31.72 22.90
C SER A 786 39.00 -31.82 24.23
N LEU A 787 38.42 -30.72 24.69
CA LEU A 787 37.52 -30.65 25.85
C LEU A 787 36.13 -30.25 25.35
N SER A 788 35.16 -31.15 25.50
CA SER A 788 33.76 -30.93 25.10
C SER A 788 32.79 -31.33 26.19
N PHE A 789 31.61 -30.70 26.24
CA PHE A 789 30.57 -31.14 27.18
C PHE A 789 30.10 -32.55 26.85
N ARG A 790 29.97 -33.39 27.88
CA ARG A 790 29.34 -34.70 27.75
C ARG A 790 27.83 -34.52 27.70
N GLY A 791 27.21 -34.81 26.55
CA GLY A 791 25.76 -34.79 26.40
C GLY A 791 25.08 -36.01 27.01
N MET A 792 23.76 -35.91 27.24
CA MET A 792 22.93 -37.01 27.77
C MET A 792 23.01 -38.29 26.92
N ASN A 793 23.17 -38.16 25.60
CA ASN A 793 23.32 -39.32 24.70
C ASN A 793 24.60 -40.12 24.94
N ASN A 794 25.60 -39.52 25.62
CA ASN A 794 26.92 -40.12 25.89
C ASN A 794 27.11 -40.48 27.37
N LEU A 795 26.03 -40.56 28.15
CA LEU A 795 26.09 -41.05 29.52
C LEU A 795 26.28 -42.57 29.52
N THR A 796 27.34 -43.02 30.17
CA THR A 796 27.70 -44.44 30.26
C THR A 796 27.04 -45.09 31.48
N THR A 797 27.03 -46.44 31.53
CA THR A 797 26.43 -47.24 32.62
C THR A 797 26.74 -46.71 34.04
N PRO A 798 27.99 -46.32 34.38
CA PRO A 798 28.30 -45.80 35.72
C PRO A 798 27.48 -44.60 36.18
N TYR A 799 27.01 -43.74 35.26
CA TYR A 799 26.17 -42.59 35.62
C TYR A 799 24.79 -43.01 36.14
N PHE A 800 24.30 -44.19 35.74
CA PHE A 800 22.99 -44.71 36.12
C PHE A 800 23.06 -45.74 37.26
N THR A 801 24.19 -46.43 37.42
CA THR A 801 24.34 -47.50 38.41
C THR A 801 25.09 -47.08 39.67
N SER A 802 25.82 -45.96 39.64
CA SER A 802 26.59 -45.46 40.79
C SER A 802 25.82 -44.37 41.54
N GLN A 803 26.10 -44.21 42.83
CA GLN A 803 25.54 -43.10 43.61
C GLN A 803 26.29 -41.81 43.26
N LEU A 804 25.80 -41.06 42.27
CA LEU A 804 26.43 -39.79 41.88
C LEU A 804 26.24 -38.70 42.95
N HIS A 805 27.19 -37.76 43.00
CA HIS A 805 27.06 -36.57 43.84
C HIS A 805 25.83 -35.75 43.40
N PRO A 806 24.98 -35.25 44.34
CA PRO A 806 23.73 -34.55 44.00
C PRO A 806 23.89 -33.30 43.13
N THR A 807 25.10 -32.74 43.03
CA THR A 807 25.40 -31.54 42.25
C THR A 807 25.85 -31.84 40.81
N VAL A 808 26.00 -33.11 40.43
CA VAL A 808 26.43 -33.48 39.07
C VAL A 808 25.24 -33.34 38.13
N ALA A 809 25.31 -32.38 37.22
CA ALA A 809 24.23 -32.01 36.31
C ALA A 809 24.65 -32.14 34.85
N VAL A 810 23.77 -32.71 34.02
CA VAL A 810 23.92 -32.74 32.56
C VAL A 810 22.64 -32.18 31.98
N VAL A 811 22.75 -31.04 31.29
CA VAL A 811 21.60 -30.31 30.72
C VAL A 811 21.57 -30.29 29.20
N HIS A 812 22.60 -30.77 28.51
CA HIS A 812 22.60 -30.86 27.05
C HIS A 812 22.31 -32.26 26.55
N GLN A 813 21.59 -32.35 25.43
CA GLN A 813 21.30 -33.63 24.78
C GLN A 813 22.48 -34.20 23.99
N LEU A 814 23.08 -33.36 23.12
CA LEU A 814 24.18 -33.73 22.25
C LEU A 814 25.50 -33.27 22.86
N SER A 815 26.52 -34.11 22.75
CA SER A 815 27.90 -33.68 23.06
C SER A 815 28.32 -32.66 22.02
N ASN A 816 28.79 -31.50 22.46
CA ASN A 816 29.23 -30.47 21.53
C ASN A 816 30.51 -30.95 20.82
N ASN A 817 30.54 -30.99 19.49
CA ASN A 817 31.75 -31.37 18.75
C ASN A 817 32.76 -30.21 18.64
N ALA A 818 32.39 -29.02 19.11
CA ALA A 818 33.28 -27.87 19.21
C ALA A 818 34.07 -27.91 20.52
N ASP A 819 35.36 -27.64 20.42
CA ASP A 819 36.24 -27.46 21.57
C ASP A 819 35.82 -26.23 22.37
N LEU A 820 35.72 -26.37 23.69
CA LEU A 820 35.26 -25.31 24.58
C LEU A 820 36.25 -24.15 24.72
N LEU A 821 37.52 -24.39 24.45
CA LEU A 821 38.64 -23.48 24.72
C LEU A 821 39.70 -23.60 23.63
N THR A 822 40.62 -22.64 23.53
CA THR A 822 41.75 -22.71 22.58
C THR A 822 42.76 -23.80 22.98
N GLU A 823 43.62 -24.21 22.06
CA GLU A 823 44.61 -25.25 22.34
C GLU A 823 45.55 -24.90 23.51
N GLU A 824 45.98 -23.63 23.59
CA GLU A 824 46.83 -23.12 24.70
C GLU A 824 46.10 -23.19 26.04
N GLU A 825 44.83 -22.74 26.08
CA GLU A 825 44.01 -22.75 27.29
C GLU A 825 43.76 -24.18 27.80
N ARG A 826 43.60 -25.15 26.89
CA ARG A 826 43.41 -26.57 27.24
C ARG A 826 44.66 -27.19 27.84
N ARG A 827 45.85 -26.96 27.25
CA ARG A 827 47.11 -27.46 27.80
C ARG A 827 47.33 -26.95 29.22
N GLU A 828 47.11 -25.66 29.43
CA GLU A 828 47.23 -25.04 30.77
C GLU A 828 46.27 -25.68 31.80
N ILE A 829 45.03 -25.98 31.41
CA ILE A 829 44.06 -26.66 32.28
C ILE A 829 44.51 -28.08 32.62
N VAL A 830 44.93 -28.84 31.62
CA VAL A 830 45.37 -30.23 31.79
C VAL A 830 46.61 -30.30 32.69
N ASP A 831 47.55 -29.37 32.53
CA ASP A 831 48.77 -29.29 33.34
C ASP A 831 48.50 -28.83 34.79
N CYS A 832 47.63 -27.82 34.98
CA CYS A 832 47.35 -27.24 36.30
C CYS A 832 46.29 -27.99 37.10
N GLY A 833 45.49 -28.87 36.47
CA GLY A 833 44.42 -29.64 37.11
C GLY A 833 43.15 -28.85 37.49
N ARG A 834 43.23 -27.51 37.49
CA ARG A 834 42.14 -26.57 37.76
C ARG A 834 42.43 -25.19 37.15
N LYS A 835 41.43 -24.54 36.55
CA LYS A 835 41.50 -23.14 36.09
C LYS A 835 40.18 -22.41 36.28
N ALA A 836 40.21 -21.20 36.82
CA ALA A 836 39.05 -20.29 36.84
C ALA A 836 38.90 -19.61 35.47
N LEU A 837 37.67 -19.43 35.00
CA LEU A 837 37.40 -18.82 33.70
C LEU A 837 37.19 -17.31 33.82
N SER A 838 37.76 -16.55 32.89
CA SER A 838 37.49 -15.12 32.70
C SER A 838 36.13 -14.89 32.02
N ALA A 839 35.61 -13.65 32.05
CA ALA A 839 34.34 -13.30 31.43
C ALA A 839 34.28 -13.61 29.91
N ASP A 840 35.37 -13.38 29.19
CA ASP A 840 35.49 -13.72 27.76
C ASP A 840 35.41 -15.25 27.53
N GLN A 841 36.15 -16.02 28.32
CA GLN A 841 36.11 -17.49 28.26
C GLN A 841 34.73 -18.03 28.62
N ILE A 842 34.05 -17.43 29.61
CA ILE A 842 32.68 -17.79 30.00
C ILE A 842 31.73 -17.56 28.82
N SER A 843 31.83 -16.42 28.13
CA SER A 843 30.98 -16.13 26.97
C SER A 843 31.19 -17.15 25.84
N ARG A 844 32.43 -17.62 25.61
CA ARG A 844 32.74 -18.67 24.61
C ARG A 844 32.24 -20.04 25.03
N VAL A 845 32.33 -20.38 26.32
CA VAL A 845 31.93 -21.69 26.87
C VAL A 845 30.40 -21.81 27.01
N ILE A 846 29.70 -20.70 27.30
CA ILE A 846 28.24 -20.62 27.51
C ILE A 846 27.56 -20.02 26.27
N ASP A 847 28.02 -20.38 25.07
CA ASP A 847 27.41 -19.93 23.80
C ASP A 847 26.21 -20.80 23.38
N ASN A 848 25.52 -21.41 24.34
CA ASN A 848 24.33 -22.21 24.08
C ASN A 848 23.22 -21.91 25.10
N HIS A 849 22.01 -21.72 24.57
CA HIS A 849 20.79 -21.40 25.28
C HIS A 849 20.50 -22.31 26.49
N GLU A 850 20.80 -23.62 26.41
CA GLU A 850 20.53 -24.52 27.54
C GLU A 850 21.43 -24.22 28.76
N LEU A 851 22.71 -23.90 28.57
CA LEU A 851 23.61 -23.50 29.67
C LEU A 851 23.32 -22.11 30.15
N GLN A 852 23.00 -21.19 29.24
CA GLN A 852 22.64 -19.84 29.61
C GLN A 852 21.41 -19.87 30.53
N TYR A 853 20.39 -20.64 30.16
CA TYR A 853 19.22 -20.85 31.01
C TYR A 853 19.58 -21.52 32.35
N LEU A 854 20.45 -22.54 32.36
CA LEU A 854 20.93 -23.13 33.61
C LEU A 854 21.66 -22.11 34.50
N CYS A 855 22.44 -21.21 33.92
CA CYS A 855 23.14 -20.16 34.65
C CYS A 855 22.15 -19.14 35.23
N ASP A 856 21.16 -18.71 34.45
CA ASP A 856 20.11 -17.80 34.93
C ASP A 856 19.27 -18.44 36.03
N LEU A 857 18.94 -19.73 35.88
CA LEU A 857 18.28 -20.53 36.90
C LEU A 857 19.12 -20.58 38.19
N ALA A 858 20.42 -20.86 38.10
CA ALA A 858 21.32 -20.92 39.26
C ALA A 858 21.51 -19.55 39.92
N ARG A 859 21.65 -18.47 39.14
CA ARG A 859 21.69 -17.08 39.65
C ARG A 859 20.43 -16.75 40.45
N ASN A 860 19.27 -17.12 39.92
CA ASN A 860 17.98 -16.88 40.57
C ASN A 860 17.82 -17.70 41.85
N VAL A 861 18.22 -18.97 41.86
CA VAL A 861 18.09 -19.85 43.04
C VAL A 861 19.07 -19.46 44.14
N TRP A 862 20.32 -19.12 43.81
CA TRP A 862 21.34 -18.72 44.79
C TRP A 862 21.33 -17.23 45.14
N ALA A 863 20.61 -16.41 44.37
CA ALA A 863 20.60 -14.95 44.48
C ALA A 863 22.01 -14.33 44.48
N SER A 864 22.90 -14.86 43.64
CA SER A 864 24.33 -14.53 43.60
C SER A 864 24.91 -14.60 42.20
N ASP A 865 25.99 -13.84 41.95
CA ASP A 865 26.80 -14.02 40.76
C ASP A 865 27.51 -15.39 40.76
N LEU A 866 27.76 -15.89 39.55
CA LEU A 866 28.35 -17.21 39.33
C LEU A 866 29.84 -17.09 39.02
N ALA A 867 30.64 -17.88 39.74
CA ALA A 867 32.03 -18.15 39.39
C ALA A 867 32.13 -19.47 38.64
N PHE A 868 32.98 -19.51 37.60
CA PHE A 868 33.16 -20.67 36.74
C PHE A 868 34.60 -21.18 36.81
N SER A 869 34.78 -22.49 36.93
CA SER A 869 36.09 -23.12 36.82
C SER A 869 36.02 -24.48 36.15
N ILE A 870 37.05 -24.84 35.39
CA ILE A 870 37.23 -26.20 34.88
C ILE A 870 38.23 -26.93 35.77
N GLU A 871 37.85 -28.09 36.30
CA GLU A 871 38.71 -28.88 37.18
C GLU A 871 38.38 -30.37 37.16
N ARG A 872 39.27 -31.20 37.73
CA ARG A 872 39.01 -32.64 37.92
C ARG A 872 38.20 -32.89 39.20
N ALA A 873 37.02 -33.48 39.05
CA ALA A 873 36.15 -33.86 40.17
C ALA A 873 35.85 -35.37 40.18
N ASP A 874 35.66 -35.95 41.38
CA ASP A 874 35.06 -37.28 41.53
C ASP A 874 33.54 -37.10 41.53
N LEU A 875 32.87 -37.83 40.64
CA LEU A 875 31.42 -37.68 40.44
C LEU A 875 30.61 -38.60 41.36
N ILE A 876 31.23 -39.53 42.08
CA ILE A 876 30.54 -40.49 42.98
C ILE A 876 30.49 -39.95 44.41
N ALA A 877 29.34 -40.06 45.06
CA ALA A 877 29.13 -39.73 46.46
C ALA A 877 29.59 -40.88 47.38
N GLY A 878 30.64 -40.64 48.16
CA GLY A 878 31.10 -41.54 49.23
C GLY A 878 32.16 -42.58 48.81
N ASN A 879 32.66 -43.33 49.80
CA ASN A 879 33.65 -44.40 49.61
C ASN A 879 32.96 -45.70 49.15
N ALA A 880 32.36 -45.71 47.96
CA ALA A 880 31.83 -46.94 47.38
C ALA A 880 32.97 -47.79 46.79
N PHE A 881 32.95 -49.10 47.00
CA PHE A 881 33.90 -50.08 46.43
C PHE A 881 33.80 -50.24 44.90
N ALA A 882 32.95 -49.46 44.23
CA ALA A 882 32.82 -49.42 42.77
C ALA A 882 33.66 -48.24 42.24
N GLY A 883 34.55 -48.52 41.28
CA GLY A 883 35.64 -47.64 40.84
C GLY A 883 35.30 -46.16 40.63
N HIS A 884 36.30 -45.29 40.90
CA HIS A 884 36.22 -43.84 40.77
C HIS A 884 35.76 -43.39 39.38
N LEU A 885 34.62 -42.68 39.31
CA LEU A 885 34.21 -41.96 38.10
C LEU A 885 34.77 -40.53 38.16
N ARG A 886 36.07 -40.39 37.90
CA ARG A 886 36.74 -39.08 37.91
C ARG A 886 36.70 -38.44 36.53
N SER A 887 36.10 -37.26 36.42
CA SER A 887 35.94 -36.55 35.15
C SER A 887 36.42 -35.09 35.24
N TRP A 888 36.64 -34.45 34.09
CA TRP A 888 36.71 -33.00 34.05
C TRP A 888 35.30 -32.45 34.21
N VAL A 889 35.15 -31.34 34.92
CA VAL A 889 33.85 -30.68 35.09
C VAL A 889 33.98 -29.18 34.87
N LEU A 890 32.95 -28.57 34.29
CA LEU A 890 32.69 -27.15 34.46
C LEU A 890 31.92 -26.99 35.77
N ARG A 891 32.57 -26.40 36.77
CA ARG A 891 31.97 -26.08 38.05
C ARG A 891 31.39 -24.67 38.01
N LEU A 892 30.09 -24.56 38.23
CA LEU A 892 29.36 -23.31 38.46
C LEU A 892 29.20 -23.14 39.96
N ARG A 893 29.67 -22.04 40.53
CA ARG A 893 29.66 -21.80 41.97
C ARG A 893 28.96 -20.48 42.30
N GLY A 894 27.98 -20.52 43.19
CA GLY A 894 27.36 -19.31 43.74
C GLY A 894 28.32 -18.60 44.70
N SER A 895 28.41 -17.28 44.58
CA SER A 895 29.10 -16.45 45.57
C SER A 895 28.22 -16.37 46.82
N ARG A 896 28.66 -16.95 47.94
CA ARG A 896 27.92 -16.83 49.21
C ARG A 896 27.78 -15.35 49.58
N ARG A 897 26.58 -14.95 50.03
CA ARG A 897 26.45 -13.80 50.94
C ARG A 897 27.17 -14.08 52.25
#